data_AF-A0A6N9C4F9-F1
#
_entry.id   AF-A0A6N9C4F9-F1
#
_cell.length_a   1.000
_cell.length_b   1.000
_cell.length_c   1.000
_cell.angle_alpha   90.00
_cell.angle_beta   90.00
_cell.angle_gamma   90.00
#
_symmetry.space_group_name_H-M   'P 1'
#
loop_
_entity.id
_entity.type
_entity.pdbx_description
1 polymer ?
#
loop_
_entity_poly.entity_id
_entity_poly.type
_entity_poly.pdbx_seq_one_letter_code
_entity_poly.pdbx_strand_id
1 'polypeptide(L)'
;MQVVLFDTGVIDIVFDKSDVRTGIVGVSPGGLDDAFQVNLVDYSDDLPFEGTTGAIAEVFVDLPTVNLQNVAREFYRTHNDDFDSLILFTNFESNLDLVGVLAFAINVQNDVLGIGNPNRAEIFPKFDHTAEYGSQGKLKSFLTMKSLKVWEDDPLENTFGPATSTLSVLTHEFGHTWIAFIDPPVLLTRDRAHWNFFLHTNGSLLGGNDIQDNGDGSFITLAPKNIYSPLDLYLMGLLKTDEVPPTFLVTNPHDLDLPPPYDQQTITSDRLQSIYSLGDVGFRGDKQEVRIEDIIAVNGARIPDAESSQKDFRTAFILLAMGEDGPTPDEIDKVEAVRLYWAPFFHRAANNLATMVSTLDGTPEDVRLPSEEESDYTYTLHLDNGLNIISPPLRPETPLTARSFMEMVGSTIIIAADDGKFISHTDATPGEGFPIEGGRGYIVNTPKGGAVTFTGDPWDDSEATQAAEAASAPSANEALWAFVVDGTLDREGFQESYQITIDNLRTGNRLMQGLAEAGDRFTLGYADLSRTPVVQVGDTVRLTLTDMASGKPIGKIDHIITADDIRKAYTTLHLNFDNIAPMYTQLLQNYPNPFNPETWIPYQLASDADVSIIIYNPSGERIRTIPIGGQAAGSYLTKGRAAYWDGRNGRGELVSSGLYFYHLQANDFTDVKRMIILK
;
A
#
# COMPACT_ATOMS: atom_id res chain seq x y z
N MET A 1 -2.04 21.46 46.28
CA MET A 1 -1.46 20.42 47.14
C MET A 1 -0.55 21.10 48.15
N GLN A 2 -0.85 20.97 49.43
CA GLN A 2 0.02 21.39 50.53
C GLN A 2 0.55 20.13 51.20
N VAL A 3 1.86 20.06 51.44
CA VAL A 3 2.49 18.97 52.20
C VAL A 3 3.06 19.54 53.48
N VAL A 4 2.70 18.96 54.62
CA VAL A 4 3.23 19.31 55.94
C VAL A 4 3.92 18.08 56.52
N LEU A 5 5.23 18.17 56.73
CA LEU A 5 5.99 17.17 57.47
C LEU A 5 6.11 17.64 58.92
N PHE A 6 5.56 16.86 59.85
CA PHE A 6 5.67 17.10 61.28
C PHE A 6 6.97 16.49 61.82
N ASP A 7 7.49 17.06 62.91
CA ASP A 7 8.67 16.56 63.63
C ASP A 7 8.46 15.17 64.27
N THR A 8 7.20 14.72 64.34
CA THR A 8 6.77 13.37 64.71
C THR A 8 7.00 12.33 63.61
N GLY A 9 7.35 12.76 62.39
CA GLY A 9 7.45 11.89 61.22
C GLY A 9 6.14 11.72 60.44
N VAL A 10 5.05 12.37 60.87
CA VAL A 10 3.77 12.38 60.16
C VAL A 10 3.86 13.30 58.94
N ILE A 11 3.29 12.88 57.82
CA ILE A 11 3.17 13.67 56.59
C ILE A 11 1.68 13.90 56.32
N ASP A 12 1.23 15.15 56.40
CA ASP A 12 -0.11 15.54 55.95
C ASP A 12 -0.04 16.08 54.52
N ILE A 13 -0.89 15.55 53.65
CA ILE A 13 -1.04 16.02 52.26
C ILE A 13 -2.48 16.51 52.08
N VAL A 14 -2.65 17.81 51.86
CA VAL A 14 -3.96 18.45 51.71
C VAL A 14 -4.16 18.93 50.28
N PHE A 15 -5.27 18.52 49.66
CA PHE A 15 -5.71 18.96 48.34
C PHE A 15 -6.87 19.97 48.48
N ASP A 16 -6.87 21.03 47.67
CA ASP A 16 -7.84 22.15 47.75
C ASP A 16 -9.17 21.83 47.02
N LYS A 17 -9.07 21.15 45.87
CA LYS A 17 -10.17 20.52 45.10
C LYS A 17 -9.57 19.40 44.26
N SER A 18 -10.25 18.25 44.17
CA SER A 18 -9.87 17.15 43.29
C SER A 18 -11.12 16.57 42.61
N ASP A 19 -11.14 16.62 41.28
CA ASP A 19 -12.10 15.91 40.42
C ASP A 19 -11.41 14.68 39.83
N VAL A 20 -10.76 13.92 40.72
CA VAL A 20 -9.72 12.95 40.36
C VAL A 20 -10.30 11.55 40.54
N ARG A 21 -10.64 10.89 39.42
CA ARG A 21 -11.05 9.47 39.41
C ARG A 21 -9.89 8.52 39.77
N THR A 22 -8.65 9.00 39.67
CA THR A 22 -7.41 8.23 39.91
C THR A 22 -6.29 9.08 40.50
N GLY A 23 -5.78 8.72 41.68
CA GLY A 23 -4.65 9.42 42.32
C GLY A 23 -3.56 8.45 42.75
N ILE A 24 -2.29 8.85 42.65
CA ILE A 24 -1.17 8.10 43.24
C ILE A 24 -0.56 8.96 44.35
N VAL A 25 -0.43 8.42 45.56
CA VAL A 25 0.25 9.08 46.68
C VAL A 25 1.32 8.16 47.19
N GLY A 26 2.56 8.64 47.26
CA GLY A 26 3.67 7.84 47.73
C GLY A 26 4.75 8.64 48.42
N VAL A 27 5.58 7.93 49.19
CA VAL A 27 6.74 8.46 49.88
C VAL A 27 7.96 7.70 49.41
N SER A 28 9.00 8.42 48.97
CA SER A 28 10.29 7.86 48.59
C SER A 28 11.38 8.35 49.56
N PRO A 29 12.32 7.50 49.98
CA PRO A 29 13.45 7.91 50.79
C PRO A 29 14.45 8.81 50.04
N GLY A 30 14.33 8.94 48.71
CA GLY A 30 15.27 9.69 47.86
C GLY A 30 16.64 9.00 47.70
N GLY A 31 17.47 9.49 46.78
CA GLY A 31 18.84 9.00 46.58
C GLY A 31 18.98 7.54 46.08
N LEU A 32 18.06 7.10 45.23
CA LEU A 32 18.01 5.74 44.71
C LEU A 32 18.66 5.66 43.32
N ASP A 33 19.57 4.69 43.14
CA ASP A 33 20.14 4.33 41.83
C ASP A 33 19.08 3.59 40.95
N ASP A 34 19.39 3.36 39.67
CA ASP A 34 18.50 2.91 38.56
C ASP A 34 17.63 1.64 38.82
N ALA A 35 17.76 0.96 39.96
CA ALA A 35 16.92 -0.16 40.38
C ALA A 35 15.71 0.30 41.22
N PHE A 36 14.90 1.21 40.66
CA PHE A 36 13.75 1.82 41.33
C PHE A 36 12.61 0.80 41.51
N GLN A 37 12.42 0.28 42.73
CA GLN A 37 11.22 -0.47 43.12
C GLN A 37 10.29 0.39 43.98
N VAL A 38 9.06 0.60 43.49
CA VAL A 38 7.95 1.19 44.25
C VAL A 38 7.08 0.07 44.77
N ASN A 39 6.92 -0.01 46.09
CA ASN A 39 6.00 -0.95 46.70
C ASN A 39 4.61 -0.33 46.75
N LEU A 40 3.65 -0.93 46.05
CA LEU A 40 2.25 -0.53 46.16
C LEU A 40 1.67 -1.01 47.49
N VAL A 41 1.01 -0.11 48.22
CA VAL A 41 0.32 -0.38 49.51
C VAL A 41 -1.14 0.01 49.41
N ASP A 42 -2.00 -0.65 50.21
CA ASP A 42 -3.41 -0.33 50.39
C ASP A 42 -3.60 0.18 51.83
N TYR A 43 -4.02 1.44 52.01
CA TYR A 43 -4.21 2.05 53.32
C TYR A 43 -5.60 1.78 53.91
N SER A 44 -6.47 1.04 53.21
CA SER A 44 -7.76 0.60 53.76
C SER A 44 -7.64 -0.63 54.67
N ASP A 45 -6.53 -1.36 54.60
CA ASP A 45 -6.15 -2.44 55.52
C ASP A 45 -5.43 -1.91 56.78
N ASP A 46 -5.45 -2.70 57.86
CA ASP A 46 -4.75 -2.36 59.12
C ASP A 46 -3.23 -2.24 58.89
N LEU A 47 -2.72 -1.01 58.87
CA LEU A 47 -1.30 -0.70 59.02
C LEU A 47 -0.82 -1.00 60.45
N PRO A 48 0.44 -1.44 60.64
CA PRO A 48 1.56 -1.32 59.70
C PRO A 48 2.09 -2.65 59.13
N PHE A 49 2.63 -2.57 57.91
CA PHE A 49 3.57 -3.57 57.38
C PHE A 49 4.94 -3.39 58.05
N GLU A 50 5.40 -4.37 58.83
CA GLU A 50 6.81 -4.43 59.23
C GLU A 50 7.67 -4.84 58.02
N GLY A 51 8.70 -4.05 57.69
CA GLY A 51 9.81 -4.50 56.83
C GLY A 51 9.87 -4.00 55.38
N THR A 52 9.05 -3.02 54.97
CA THR A 52 9.20 -2.42 53.63
C THR A 52 10.38 -1.45 53.57
N THR A 53 11.39 -1.76 52.75
CA THR A 53 12.50 -0.86 52.41
C THR A 53 12.31 -0.33 50.99
N GLY A 54 12.26 0.99 50.78
CA GLY A 54 12.16 1.59 49.45
C GLY A 54 11.08 2.65 49.34
N ALA A 55 10.75 3.05 48.11
CA ALA A 55 9.60 3.92 47.87
C ALA A 55 8.30 3.12 48.09
N ILE A 56 7.30 3.76 48.69
CA ILE A 56 5.95 3.22 48.84
C ILE A 56 4.97 4.14 48.12
N ALA A 57 3.92 3.59 47.52
CA ALA A 57 2.82 4.37 46.95
C ALA A 57 1.48 3.64 47.09
N GLU A 58 0.40 4.37 47.23
CA GLU A 58 -0.97 3.88 47.08
C GLU A 58 -1.58 4.47 45.82
N VAL A 59 -2.41 3.69 45.14
CA VAL A 59 -3.23 4.13 44.01
C VAL A 59 -4.68 4.19 44.46
N PHE A 60 -5.24 5.38 44.50
CA PHE A 60 -6.66 5.62 44.73
C PHE A 60 -7.41 5.56 43.42
N VAL A 61 -8.45 4.74 43.37
CA VAL A 61 -9.38 4.61 42.26
C VAL A 61 -10.79 4.72 42.82
N ASP A 62 -11.62 5.61 42.28
CA ASP A 62 -13.06 5.67 42.59
C ASP A 62 -13.87 4.66 41.75
N LEU A 63 -13.23 3.54 41.41
CA LEU A 63 -13.78 2.45 40.62
C LEU A 63 -13.39 1.13 41.29
N PRO A 64 -14.23 0.08 41.15
CA PRO A 64 -13.89 -1.28 41.55
C PRO A 64 -12.52 -1.72 41.00
N THR A 65 -11.71 -2.31 41.88
CA THR A 65 -10.40 -2.86 41.51
C THR A 65 -10.54 -4.32 41.10
N VAL A 66 -10.13 -4.63 39.87
CA VAL A 66 -10.04 -6.00 39.34
C VAL A 66 -8.58 -6.44 39.35
N ASN A 67 -8.29 -7.56 40.00
CA ASN A 67 -6.98 -8.20 40.01
C ASN A 67 -6.98 -9.41 39.07
N LEU A 68 -6.30 -9.29 37.94
CA LEU A 68 -6.27 -10.31 36.88
C LEU A 68 -5.68 -11.66 37.35
N GLN A 69 -4.66 -11.63 38.21
CA GLN A 69 -4.05 -12.85 38.76
C GLN A 69 -5.05 -13.62 39.63
N ASN A 70 -5.83 -12.93 40.46
CA ASN A 70 -6.86 -13.55 41.28
C ASN A 70 -8.03 -14.09 40.45
N VAL A 71 -8.43 -13.36 39.40
CA VAL A 71 -9.45 -13.83 38.44
C VAL A 71 -8.99 -15.13 37.77
N ALA A 72 -7.74 -15.18 37.28
CA ALA A 72 -7.17 -16.40 36.69
C ALA A 72 -7.11 -17.57 37.68
N ARG A 73 -6.65 -17.32 38.92
CA ARG A 73 -6.58 -18.35 39.96
C ARG A 73 -7.95 -18.92 40.30
N GLU A 74 -8.98 -18.09 40.36
CA GLU A 74 -10.34 -18.56 40.61
C GLU A 74 -10.89 -19.36 39.41
N PHE A 75 -10.57 -18.95 38.17
CA PHE A 75 -10.91 -19.72 36.97
C PHE A 75 -10.28 -21.13 37.00
N TYR A 76 -8.97 -21.23 37.23
CA TYR A 76 -8.25 -22.52 37.29
C TYR A 76 -8.56 -23.34 38.55
N ARG A 77 -9.28 -22.78 39.53
CA ARG A 77 -9.79 -23.56 40.67
C ARG A 77 -10.85 -24.57 40.23
N THR A 78 -11.57 -24.30 39.15
CA THR A 78 -12.71 -25.10 38.68
C THR A 78 -12.55 -25.64 37.26
N HIS A 79 -11.55 -25.17 36.50
CA HIS A 79 -11.29 -25.58 35.11
C HIS A 79 -9.89 -26.19 34.96
N ASN A 80 -9.68 -26.93 33.88
CA ASN A 80 -8.39 -27.52 33.56
C ASN A 80 -7.40 -26.44 33.11
N ASP A 81 -6.10 -26.74 33.26
CA ASP A 81 -5.02 -25.92 32.72
C ASP A 81 -4.71 -26.33 31.27
N ASP A 82 -5.62 -25.98 30.36
CA ASP A 82 -5.52 -26.30 28.92
C ASP A 82 -5.90 -25.11 28.02
N PHE A 83 -5.79 -23.89 28.53
CA PHE A 83 -6.05 -22.64 27.80
C PHE A 83 -4.76 -21.84 27.60
N ASP A 84 -4.49 -21.46 26.35
CA ASP A 84 -3.38 -20.58 25.96
C ASP A 84 -3.66 -19.12 26.33
N SER A 85 -4.94 -18.70 26.36
CA SER A 85 -5.32 -17.35 26.76
C SER A 85 -6.60 -17.29 27.60
N LEU A 86 -6.70 -16.27 28.45
CA LEU A 86 -7.94 -15.89 29.14
C LEU A 86 -8.37 -14.50 28.67
N ILE A 87 -9.67 -14.32 28.40
CA ILE A 87 -10.25 -13.04 27.96
C ILE A 87 -11.27 -12.59 29.00
N LEU A 88 -11.09 -11.37 29.52
CA LEU A 88 -11.99 -10.79 30.51
C LEU A 88 -12.85 -9.68 29.91
N PHE A 89 -14.16 -9.77 30.17
CA PHE A 89 -15.11 -8.69 30.08
C PHE A 89 -15.68 -8.37 31.47
N THR A 90 -16.05 -7.10 31.69
CA THR A 90 -16.78 -6.66 32.89
C THR A 90 -18.13 -6.06 32.51
N ASN A 91 -19.13 -6.14 33.40
CA ASN A 91 -20.38 -5.36 33.23
C ASN A 91 -20.37 -4.00 33.96
N PHE A 92 -19.24 -3.65 34.56
CA PHE A 92 -19.01 -2.41 35.31
C PHE A 92 -17.70 -1.74 34.86
N GLU A 93 -17.62 -0.41 35.03
CA GLU A 93 -16.35 0.31 34.90
C GLU A 93 -15.45 -0.02 36.09
N SER A 94 -14.18 -0.30 35.82
CA SER A 94 -13.17 -0.77 36.76
C SER A 94 -11.87 0.04 36.64
N ASN A 95 -10.90 -0.23 37.51
CA ASN A 95 -9.54 0.29 37.38
C ASN A 95 -8.86 -0.04 36.03
N LEU A 96 -9.32 -1.08 35.32
CA LEU A 96 -8.80 -1.46 34.00
C LEU A 96 -9.26 -0.50 32.89
N ASP A 97 -10.41 0.15 33.05
CA ASP A 97 -10.98 1.09 32.07
C ASP A 97 -10.28 2.46 32.07
N LEU A 98 -9.53 2.78 33.13
CA LEU A 98 -8.81 4.05 33.30
C LEU A 98 -7.49 4.13 32.52
N VAL A 99 -7.04 3.03 31.90
CA VAL A 99 -5.76 2.95 31.18
C VAL A 99 -5.79 3.70 29.83
N GLY A 100 -6.92 4.30 29.44
CA GLY A 100 -7.03 5.10 28.21
C GLY A 100 -6.98 4.28 26.92
N VAL A 101 -6.90 2.95 27.01
CA VAL A 101 -6.91 1.99 25.90
C VAL A 101 -8.28 1.30 25.81
N LEU A 102 -8.61 0.71 24.66
CA LEU A 102 -9.88 -0.02 24.46
C LEU A 102 -9.83 -1.45 24.99
N ALA A 103 -8.66 -2.06 24.91
CA ALA A 103 -8.31 -3.37 25.41
C ALA A 103 -6.79 -3.40 25.61
N PHE A 104 -6.29 -4.43 26.30
CA PHE A 104 -4.86 -4.74 26.32
C PHE A 104 -4.61 -6.21 26.62
N ALA A 105 -3.50 -6.75 26.11
CA ALA A 105 -2.98 -8.05 26.49
C ALA A 105 -1.81 -7.94 27.48
N ILE A 106 -1.80 -8.82 28.50
CA ILE A 106 -0.62 -9.09 29.32
C ILE A 106 -0.04 -10.43 28.89
N ASN A 107 1.22 -10.44 28.49
CA ASN A 107 1.94 -11.68 28.24
C ASN A 107 2.34 -12.32 29.58
N VAL A 108 1.84 -13.53 29.82
CA VAL A 108 2.09 -14.33 31.03
C VAL A 108 3.28 -15.26 30.84
N GLN A 109 3.47 -15.76 29.62
CA GLN A 109 4.60 -16.59 29.25
C GLN A 109 5.07 -16.23 27.84
N ASN A 110 6.38 -16.30 27.61
CA ASN A 110 6.96 -16.34 26.28
C ASN A 110 7.90 -17.53 26.19
N ASP A 111 7.59 -18.49 25.33
CA ASP A 111 8.39 -19.70 25.10
C ASP A 111 9.13 -19.69 23.74
N VAL A 112 9.12 -18.55 23.05
CA VAL A 112 9.61 -18.36 21.69
C VAL A 112 10.98 -17.65 21.67
N LEU A 113 11.84 -17.99 20.71
CA LEU A 113 13.06 -17.23 20.36
C LEU A 113 12.96 -16.67 18.95
N GLY A 114 13.85 -15.72 18.60
CA GLY A 114 13.82 -15.04 17.30
C GLY A 114 12.87 -13.85 17.23
N ILE A 115 12.15 -13.61 18.32
CA ILE A 115 11.37 -12.42 18.63
C ILE A 115 11.86 -11.98 20.02
N GLY A 116 12.19 -10.70 20.22
CA GLY A 116 12.82 -10.25 21.47
C GLY A 116 14.32 -10.02 21.30
N ASN A 117 14.78 -8.77 21.31
CA ASN A 117 16.22 -8.47 21.38
C ASN A 117 16.81 -8.97 22.72
N PRO A 118 17.74 -9.94 22.71
CA PRO A 118 18.34 -10.50 23.92
C PRO A 118 19.26 -9.53 24.68
N ASN A 119 19.55 -8.34 24.11
CA ASN A 119 20.43 -7.34 24.72
C ASN A 119 19.71 -6.28 25.56
N ARG A 120 18.38 -6.37 25.74
CA ARG A 120 17.67 -5.57 26.75
C ARG A 120 17.52 -6.38 28.04
N ALA A 121 18.20 -5.95 29.10
CA ALA A 121 18.07 -6.52 30.44
C ALA A 121 16.64 -6.42 31.04
N GLU A 122 15.74 -5.67 30.38
CA GLU A 122 14.36 -5.41 30.81
C GLU A 122 13.30 -6.15 29.96
N ILE A 123 13.70 -6.90 28.91
CA ILE A 123 12.79 -7.72 28.10
C ILE A 123 13.31 -9.15 28.16
N PHE A 124 12.64 -9.98 28.95
CA PHE A 124 13.15 -11.32 29.27
C PHE A 124 13.23 -12.20 28.01
N PRO A 125 14.41 -12.73 27.63
CA PRO A 125 14.47 -13.91 26.78
C PRO A 125 13.75 -15.04 27.51
N LYS A 126 12.75 -15.64 26.87
CA LYS A 126 11.82 -16.64 27.44
C LYS A 126 11.48 -16.46 28.93
N PHE A 127 10.27 -16.02 29.23
CA PHE A 127 9.79 -15.90 30.61
C PHE A 127 8.56 -16.76 30.86
N ASP A 128 8.30 -17.02 32.14
CA ASP A 128 7.16 -17.80 32.59
C ASP A 128 6.67 -17.28 33.95
N HIS A 129 5.52 -16.61 33.93
CA HIS A 129 4.80 -16.14 35.11
C HIS A 129 3.51 -16.93 35.35
N THR A 130 3.31 -18.10 34.72
CA THR A 130 2.01 -18.79 34.76
C THR A 130 1.57 -19.14 36.18
N ALA A 131 2.53 -19.45 37.07
CA ALA A 131 2.27 -19.78 38.47
C ALA A 131 1.62 -18.62 39.25
N GLU A 132 1.89 -17.36 38.86
CA GLU A 132 1.28 -16.18 39.46
C GLU A 132 -0.22 -16.08 39.13
N TYR A 133 -0.65 -16.67 38.01
CA TYR A 133 -2.01 -16.73 37.51
C TYR A 133 -2.72 -18.06 37.85
N GLY A 134 -2.03 -19.00 38.51
CA GLY A 134 -2.59 -20.32 38.85
C GLY A 134 -2.52 -21.36 37.73
N SER A 135 -1.90 -21.03 36.60
CA SER A 135 -1.64 -21.97 35.49
C SER A 135 -0.32 -22.74 35.72
N GLN A 136 -0.25 -23.98 35.24
CA GLN A 136 0.89 -24.90 35.33
C GLN A 136 1.75 -24.88 34.05
N GLY A 137 1.87 -23.71 33.41
CA GLY A 137 2.76 -23.48 32.28
C GLY A 137 2.06 -23.43 30.92
N LYS A 138 0.73 -23.33 30.90
CA LYS A 138 -0.06 -23.25 29.65
C LYS A 138 -0.46 -21.83 29.26
N LEU A 139 -0.79 -20.99 30.22
CA LEU A 139 -1.30 -19.65 29.95
C LEU A 139 -0.21 -18.77 29.31
N LYS A 140 -0.39 -18.40 28.04
CA LYS A 140 0.51 -17.50 27.30
C LYS A 140 0.15 -16.04 27.53
N SER A 141 -1.14 -15.70 27.51
CA SER A 141 -1.59 -14.31 27.66
C SER A 141 -2.92 -14.16 28.40
N PHE A 142 -3.10 -13.02 29.06
CA PHE A 142 -4.37 -12.61 29.67
C PHE A 142 -4.81 -11.31 29.00
N LEU A 143 -5.92 -11.36 28.26
CA LEU A 143 -6.50 -10.23 27.55
C LEU A 143 -7.62 -9.63 28.39
N THR A 144 -7.69 -8.30 28.41
CA THR A 144 -8.81 -7.59 29.01
C THR A 144 -9.44 -6.66 27.99
N MET A 145 -10.75 -6.75 27.89
CA MET A 145 -11.59 -5.84 27.12
C MET A 145 -12.20 -4.82 28.07
N LYS A 146 -12.52 -3.63 27.58
CA LYS A 146 -13.34 -2.67 28.34
C LYS A 146 -14.71 -3.24 28.72
N SER A 147 -15.36 -2.57 29.67
CA SER A 147 -16.74 -2.88 30.07
C SER A 147 -17.66 -3.13 28.87
N LEU A 148 -18.52 -4.16 28.94
CA LEU A 148 -19.49 -4.52 27.88
C LEU A 148 -20.37 -3.34 27.41
N LYS A 149 -20.51 -2.32 28.26
CA LYS A 149 -21.28 -1.10 27.98
C LYS A 149 -20.72 -0.24 26.87
N VAL A 150 -19.44 -0.41 26.49
CA VAL A 150 -18.80 0.40 25.44
C VAL A 150 -18.84 -0.24 24.07
N TRP A 151 -19.15 -1.54 23.98
CA TRP A 151 -19.13 -2.31 22.75
C TRP A 151 -20.52 -2.38 22.12
N GLU A 152 -20.60 -2.48 20.80
CA GLU A 152 -21.87 -2.74 20.11
C GLU A 152 -22.39 -4.16 20.42
N ASP A 153 -23.70 -4.37 20.25
CA ASP A 153 -24.33 -5.68 20.50
C ASP A 153 -23.93 -6.72 19.45
N ASP A 154 -23.80 -6.31 18.18
CA ASP A 154 -23.18 -7.12 17.14
C ASP A 154 -21.65 -6.96 17.23
N PRO A 155 -20.88 -8.02 17.55
CA PRO A 155 -19.44 -7.91 17.72
C PRO A 155 -18.68 -7.67 16.41
N LEU A 156 -19.34 -7.79 15.24
CA LEU A 156 -18.80 -7.42 13.93
C LEU A 156 -18.99 -5.94 13.60
N GLU A 157 -19.91 -5.23 14.29
CA GLU A 157 -20.17 -3.83 14.04
C GLU A 157 -19.00 -2.94 14.52
N ASN A 158 -18.68 -1.93 13.71
CA ASN A 158 -17.60 -0.99 14.01
C ASN A 158 -17.98 -0.06 15.16
N THR A 159 -17.26 -0.16 16.28
CA THR A 159 -17.54 0.61 17.51
C THR A 159 -16.75 1.93 17.58
N PHE A 160 -15.49 1.95 17.14
CA PHE A 160 -14.58 3.10 17.35
C PHE A 160 -14.00 3.70 16.06
N GLY A 161 -14.67 3.50 14.93
CA GLY A 161 -14.23 3.94 13.61
C GLY A 161 -14.21 2.80 12.58
N PRO A 162 -13.85 3.09 11.31
CA PRO A 162 -13.85 2.06 10.28
C PRO A 162 -12.90 0.90 10.63
N ALA A 163 -13.36 -0.34 10.43
CA ALA A 163 -12.63 -1.56 10.74
C ALA A 163 -12.24 -1.77 12.22
N THR A 164 -12.88 -1.05 13.15
CA THR A 164 -12.65 -1.22 14.60
C THR A 164 -13.88 -1.78 15.29
N SER A 165 -14.12 -3.08 15.10
CA SER A 165 -15.15 -3.87 15.81
C SER A 165 -14.61 -4.59 17.05
N THR A 166 -15.49 -5.13 17.89
CA THR A 166 -15.10 -5.94 19.06
C THR A 166 -14.16 -7.09 18.67
N LEU A 167 -14.45 -7.80 17.57
CA LEU A 167 -13.63 -8.92 17.11
C LEU A 167 -12.27 -8.48 16.55
N SER A 168 -12.22 -7.34 15.85
CA SER A 168 -10.96 -6.80 15.32
C SER A 168 -10.01 -6.41 16.46
N VAL A 169 -10.51 -5.75 17.51
CA VAL A 169 -9.71 -5.34 18.68
C VAL A 169 -9.28 -6.57 19.47
N LEU A 170 -10.19 -7.53 19.70
CA LEU A 170 -9.82 -8.76 20.40
C LEU A 170 -8.72 -9.54 19.66
N THR A 171 -8.82 -9.63 18.34
CA THR A 171 -7.82 -10.31 17.50
C THR A 171 -6.51 -9.54 17.50
N HIS A 172 -6.54 -8.20 17.42
CA HIS A 172 -5.38 -7.35 17.60
C HIS A 172 -4.65 -7.66 18.92
N GLU A 173 -5.37 -7.65 20.05
CA GLU A 173 -4.75 -7.90 21.36
C GLU A 173 -4.14 -9.29 21.48
N PHE A 174 -4.76 -10.30 20.86
CA PHE A 174 -4.20 -11.64 20.86
C PHE A 174 -2.84 -11.71 20.15
N GLY A 175 -2.66 -10.95 19.06
CA GLY A 175 -1.40 -10.89 18.31
C GLY A 175 -0.22 -10.28 19.10
N HIS A 176 -0.48 -9.49 20.14
CA HIS A 176 0.56 -8.97 21.06
C HIS A 176 1.33 -10.05 21.83
N THR A 177 0.87 -11.30 21.75
CA THR A 177 1.64 -12.47 22.18
C THR A 177 2.99 -12.57 21.46
N TRP A 178 3.11 -12.07 20.21
CA TRP A 178 4.33 -12.21 19.40
C TRP A 178 5.00 -10.89 18.96
N ILE A 179 4.24 -9.86 18.56
CA ILE A 179 4.81 -8.66 17.92
C ILE A 179 5.58 -7.74 18.86
N ALA A 180 5.29 -7.78 20.17
CA ALA A 180 5.79 -6.82 21.18
C ALA A 180 7.32 -6.85 21.43
N PHE A 181 8.08 -7.57 20.62
CA PHE A 181 9.43 -8.01 20.99
C PHE A 181 10.52 -7.73 19.94
N ILE A 182 10.23 -7.28 18.72
CA ILE A 182 11.25 -7.24 17.65
C ILE A 182 12.13 -5.97 17.59
N ASP A 183 13.28 -6.06 16.90
CA ASP A 183 14.28 -5.00 16.63
C ASP A 183 14.65 -5.03 15.12
N PRO A 184 14.96 -3.91 14.43
CA PRO A 184 15.12 -2.55 14.93
C PRO A 184 13.83 -1.84 15.31
N PRO A 185 13.86 -0.99 16.35
CA PRO A 185 12.68 -0.26 16.83
C PRO A 185 12.07 0.68 15.81
N VAL A 186 12.78 1.00 14.72
CA VAL A 186 12.26 1.86 13.65
C VAL A 186 11.04 1.25 12.95
N LEU A 187 10.93 -0.08 12.95
CA LEU A 187 9.79 -0.80 12.39
C LEU A 187 8.56 -0.75 13.30
N LEU A 188 8.76 -0.36 14.55
CA LEU A 188 7.70 -0.25 15.54
C LEU A 188 7.41 1.22 15.87
N THR A 189 6.27 1.46 16.49
CA THR A 189 5.98 2.74 17.14
C THR A 189 6.74 2.89 18.46
N ARG A 190 6.60 4.08 19.09
CA ARG A 190 7.33 4.43 20.31
C ARG A 190 7.03 3.49 21.48
N ASP A 191 5.81 2.95 21.54
CA ASP A 191 5.39 1.94 22.52
C ASP A 191 6.06 0.57 22.32
N ARG A 192 6.68 0.33 21.16
CA ARG A 192 7.30 -0.93 20.75
C ARG A 192 6.34 -2.12 20.75
N ALA A 193 5.05 -1.87 20.56
CA ALA A 193 4.03 -2.91 20.51
C ALA A 193 3.41 -3.05 19.12
N HIS A 194 3.41 -1.99 18.32
CA HIS A 194 2.72 -1.95 17.04
C HIS A 194 3.66 -1.60 15.89
N TRP A 195 3.30 -2.01 14.69
CA TRP A 195 4.02 -1.61 13.48
C TRP A 195 3.94 -0.10 13.24
N ASN A 196 5.06 0.47 12.81
CA ASN A 196 5.16 1.88 12.45
C ASN A 196 4.14 2.23 11.35
N PHE A 197 3.44 3.37 11.47
CA PHE A 197 2.49 3.86 10.47
C PHE A 197 3.05 3.87 9.04
N PHE A 198 4.34 4.14 8.86
CA PHE A 198 4.97 4.19 7.54
C PHE A 198 5.51 2.84 7.05
N LEU A 199 5.27 1.75 7.80
CA LEU A 199 5.62 0.40 7.40
C LEU A 199 4.48 -0.21 6.57
N HIS A 200 4.82 -0.72 5.39
CA HIS A 200 3.88 -1.51 4.60
C HIS A 200 3.69 -2.88 5.29
N THR A 201 2.50 -3.14 5.80
CA THR A 201 2.14 -4.40 6.46
C THR A 201 0.99 -5.10 5.73
N ASN A 202 0.64 -4.66 4.53
CA ASN A 202 -0.57 -5.07 3.82
C ASN A 202 -1.84 -4.85 4.68
N GLY A 203 -1.81 -3.84 5.57
CA GLY A 203 -2.93 -3.43 6.40
C GLY A 203 -3.15 -4.28 7.65
N SER A 204 -2.08 -4.76 8.30
CA SER A 204 -2.17 -5.65 9.47
C SER A 204 -3.02 -5.11 10.62
N LEU A 205 -3.71 -6.04 11.31
CA LEU A 205 -4.34 -5.79 12.60
C LEU A 205 -3.36 -5.19 13.61
N LEU A 206 -2.07 -5.55 13.60
CA LEU A 206 -1.07 -5.07 14.58
C LEU A 206 -0.44 -3.73 14.22
N GLY A 207 -1.08 -2.98 13.32
CA GLY A 207 -0.67 -1.65 12.87
C GLY A 207 0.09 -1.66 11.54
N GLY A 208 0.70 -0.51 11.25
CA GLY A 208 1.22 -0.23 9.90
C GLY A 208 0.07 -0.01 8.93
N ASN A 209 0.37 0.03 7.63
CA ASN A 209 -0.65 0.28 6.62
C ASN A 209 -0.48 -0.64 5.41
N ASP A 210 -1.55 -0.81 4.65
CA ASP A 210 -1.39 -1.15 3.24
C ASP A 210 -1.01 0.15 2.52
N ILE A 211 0.17 0.17 1.90
CA ILE A 211 0.77 1.40 1.35
C ILE A 211 1.00 1.18 -0.14
N GLN A 212 0.34 2.00 -0.95
CA GLN A 212 0.60 2.11 -2.38
C GLN A 212 1.76 3.08 -2.61
N ASP A 213 2.76 2.63 -3.38
CA ASP A 213 3.89 3.42 -3.85
C ASP A 213 3.60 3.93 -5.28
N ASN A 214 3.56 5.25 -5.46
CA ASN A 214 3.24 5.86 -6.76
C ASN A 214 4.46 5.96 -7.69
N GLY A 215 5.65 5.56 -7.24
CA GLY A 215 6.88 5.51 -8.04
C GLY A 215 7.60 6.85 -8.23
N ASP A 216 7.07 7.94 -7.68
CA ASP A 216 7.64 9.28 -7.72
C ASP A 216 8.11 9.79 -6.34
N GLY A 217 8.15 8.90 -5.34
CA GLY A 217 8.42 9.23 -3.94
C GLY A 217 7.20 9.70 -3.15
N SER A 218 5.99 9.62 -3.74
CA SER A 218 4.73 9.73 -3.00
C SER A 218 4.10 8.36 -2.73
N PHE A 219 3.37 8.31 -1.63
CA PHE A 219 2.69 7.13 -1.12
C PHE A 219 1.29 7.50 -0.67
N ILE A 220 0.39 6.52 -0.67
CA ILE A 220 -0.95 6.65 -0.08
C ILE A 220 -1.29 5.38 0.70
N THR A 221 -1.89 5.54 1.89
CA THR A 221 -2.43 4.41 2.64
C THR A 221 -3.74 3.94 2.03
N LEU A 222 -3.98 2.64 1.99
CA LEU A 222 -5.23 2.02 1.57
C LEU A 222 -6.04 1.62 2.81
N ALA A 223 -7.29 1.18 2.59
CA ALA A 223 -8.16 0.72 3.67
C ALA A 223 -7.52 -0.45 4.45
N PRO A 224 -7.69 -0.48 5.79
CA PRO A 224 -7.18 -1.59 6.61
C PRO A 224 -7.89 -2.90 6.25
N LYS A 225 -7.16 -4.01 6.40
CA LYS A 225 -7.65 -5.35 6.13
C LYS A 225 -7.58 -6.08 7.47
N ASN A 226 -8.70 -6.60 7.99
CA ASN A 226 -8.74 -7.29 9.30
C ASN A 226 -7.99 -8.65 9.29
N ILE A 227 -6.69 -8.62 9.02
CA ILE A 227 -5.80 -9.76 8.80
C ILE A 227 -4.47 -9.55 9.52
N TYR A 228 -3.73 -10.63 9.75
CA TYR A 228 -2.32 -10.57 10.07
C TYR A 228 -1.48 -10.49 8.79
N SER A 229 -0.43 -9.65 8.78
CA SER A 229 0.49 -9.58 7.65
C SER A 229 1.33 -10.84 7.53
N PRO A 230 1.97 -11.11 6.36
CA PRO A 230 2.94 -12.19 6.25
C PRO A 230 4.07 -12.11 7.29
N LEU A 231 4.46 -10.90 7.71
CA LEU A 231 5.47 -10.72 8.75
C LEU A 231 4.93 -11.15 10.13
N ASP A 232 3.70 -10.77 10.46
CA ASP A 232 3.03 -11.22 11.69
C ASP A 232 2.92 -12.74 11.72
N LEU A 233 2.44 -13.34 10.63
CA LEU A 233 2.30 -14.79 10.50
C LEU A 233 3.64 -15.50 10.66
N TYR A 234 4.75 -14.94 10.18
CA TYR A 234 6.08 -15.50 10.48
C TYR A 234 6.43 -15.40 11.97
N LEU A 235 6.20 -14.25 12.63
CA LEU A 235 6.48 -14.07 14.06
C LEU A 235 5.62 -15.00 14.93
N MET A 236 4.38 -15.26 14.53
CA MET A 236 3.49 -16.24 15.13
C MET A 236 3.98 -17.69 14.93
N GLY A 237 4.90 -17.92 14.00
CA GLY A 237 5.36 -19.26 13.60
C GLY A 237 4.36 -19.95 12.67
N LEU A 238 3.59 -19.19 11.88
CA LEU A 238 2.62 -19.67 10.91
C LEU A 238 3.19 -19.81 9.50
N LEU A 239 4.12 -18.93 9.10
CA LEU A 239 4.81 -18.96 7.80
C LEU A 239 6.30 -19.29 7.93
N LYS A 240 6.84 -19.98 6.92
CA LYS A 240 8.28 -20.19 6.74
C LYS A 240 8.94 -18.94 6.17
N THR A 241 10.25 -18.82 6.35
CA THR A 241 11.04 -17.67 5.88
C THR A 241 10.89 -17.41 4.38
N ASP A 242 10.82 -18.45 3.55
CA ASP A 242 10.67 -18.34 2.09
C ASP A 242 9.23 -18.01 1.63
N GLU A 243 8.27 -18.03 2.55
CA GLU A 243 6.87 -17.64 2.32
C GLU A 243 6.59 -16.18 2.72
N VAL A 244 7.57 -15.49 3.33
CA VAL A 244 7.46 -14.08 3.71
C VAL A 244 7.98 -13.19 2.57
N PRO A 245 7.11 -12.49 1.82
CA PRO A 245 7.58 -11.57 0.79
C PRO A 245 8.31 -10.37 1.41
N PRO A 246 9.27 -9.75 0.69
CA PRO A 246 9.84 -8.47 1.10
C PRO A 246 8.74 -7.41 1.28
N THR A 247 8.93 -6.54 2.26
CA THR A 247 8.10 -5.35 2.46
C THR A 247 8.98 -4.09 2.42
N PHE A 248 8.44 -2.93 2.82
CA PHE A 248 9.20 -1.70 2.90
C PHE A 248 8.70 -0.76 4.01
N LEU A 249 9.63 0.01 4.56
CA LEU A 249 9.40 1.15 5.43
C LEU A 249 9.61 2.43 4.63
N VAL A 250 8.70 3.39 4.72
CA VAL A 250 8.95 4.74 4.20
C VAL A 250 9.66 5.57 5.28
N THR A 251 10.89 5.93 5.01
CA THR A 251 11.73 6.76 5.89
C THR A 251 11.64 8.23 5.50
N ASN A 252 12.01 9.13 6.43
CA ASN A 252 11.89 10.59 6.27
C ASN A 252 10.48 11.06 5.79
N PRO A 253 9.39 10.58 6.40
CA PRO A 253 8.04 10.94 5.96
C PRO A 253 7.76 12.43 6.14
N HIS A 254 7.17 13.05 5.13
CA HIS A 254 6.79 14.47 5.10
C HIS A 254 5.55 14.68 4.21
N ASP A 255 4.98 15.88 4.24
CA ASP A 255 3.82 16.28 3.42
C ASP A 255 2.58 15.37 3.59
N LEU A 256 2.26 15.00 4.83
CA LEU A 256 1.08 14.19 5.13
C LEU A 256 -0.23 14.97 4.81
N ASP A 257 -1.09 14.37 4.00
CA ASP A 257 -2.45 14.80 3.71
C ASP A 257 -3.42 14.16 4.73
N LEU A 258 -3.58 14.81 5.87
CA LEU A 258 -4.38 14.30 6.98
C LEU A 258 -5.83 14.78 6.88
N PRO A 259 -6.83 13.89 7.02
CA PRO A 259 -8.22 14.31 7.06
C PRO A 259 -8.52 15.10 8.35
N PRO A 260 -9.44 16.09 8.30
CA PRO A 260 -9.88 16.81 9.49
C PRO A 260 -10.43 15.83 10.57
N PRO A 261 -10.17 16.05 11.88
CA PRO A 261 -9.58 17.24 12.50
C PRO A 261 -8.06 17.19 12.67
N TYR A 262 -7.38 16.21 12.04
CA TYR A 262 -5.94 16.02 12.22
C TYR A 262 -5.15 17.02 11.38
N ASP A 263 -4.09 17.58 11.96
CA ASP A 263 -3.13 18.42 11.24
C ASP A 263 -1.69 18.02 11.58
N GLN A 264 -0.74 18.39 10.72
CA GLN A 264 0.68 18.05 10.89
C GLN A 264 1.31 18.67 12.15
N GLN A 265 0.69 19.69 12.76
CA GLN A 265 1.23 20.39 13.92
C GLN A 265 0.81 19.73 15.25
N THR A 266 -0.29 18.97 15.23
CA THR A 266 -0.90 18.35 16.42
C THR A 266 -0.73 16.83 16.47
N ILE A 267 -0.36 16.19 15.35
CA ILE A 267 -0.20 14.74 15.30
C ILE A 267 1.18 14.29 15.79
N THR A 268 1.21 13.48 16.85
CA THR A 268 2.40 12.73 17.27
C THR A 268 2.43 11.37 16.58
N SER A 269 3.58 10.69 16.56
CA SER A 269 3.70 9.29 16.07
C SER A 269 2.64 8.37 16.68
N ASP A 270 2.31 8.59 17.94
CA ASP A 270 1.35 7.78 18.70
C ASP A 270 -0.11 8.12 18.34
N ARG A 271 -0.37 9.34 17.84
CA ARG A 271 -1.69 9.72 17.28
C ARG A 271 -1.86 9.34 15.81
N LEU A 272 -0.75 9.12 15.07
CA LEU A 272 -0.82 8.49 13.75
C LEU A 272 -1.39 7.07 13.82
N GLN A 273 -1.32 6.43 14.98
CA GLN A 273 -1.97 5.13 15.17
C GLN A 273 -3.48 5.21 15.28
N SER A 274 -3.99 6.24 15.98
CA SER A 274 -5.44 6.44 16.09
C SER A 274 -6.13 6.80 14.76
N ILE A 275 -5.36 6.97 13.67
CA ILE A 275 -5.87 7.18 12.31
C ILE A 275 -5.66 5.98 11.36
N TYR A 276 -5.16 4.84 11.85
CA TYR A 276 -4.99 3.60 11.06
C TYR A 276 -6.26 3.19 10.31
N SER A 277 -7.43 3.49 10.90
CA SER A 277 -8.74 3.16 10.36
C SER A 277 -9.19 4.01 9.16
N LEU A 278 -8.46 5.07 8.80
CA LEU A 278 -8.99 6.06 7.84
C LEU A 278 -8.75 5.68 6.37
N GLY A 279 -7.62 5.02 6.05
CA GLY A 279 -7.15 4.93 4.66
C GLY A 279 -6.90 6.33 4.04
N ASP A 280 -6.51 6.36 2.78
CA ASP A 280 -6.40 7.56 1.94
C ASP A 280 -5.48 8.68 2.49
N VAL A 281 -4.52 8.35 3.34
CA VAL A 281 -3.53 9.32 3.83
C VAL A 281 -2.35 9.37 2.86
N GLY A 282 -2.27 10.46 2.09
CA GLY A 282 -1.13 10.73 1.20
C GLY A 282 0.09 11.24 1.96
N PHE A 283 1.30 10.83 1.58
CA PHE A 283 2.55 11.36 2.14
C PHE A 283 3.73 11.14 1.19
N ARG A 284 4.88 11.75 1.47
CA ARG A 284 6.13 11.59 0.72
C ARG A 284 7.25 11.06 1.60
N GLY A 285 8.25 10.41 1.01
CA GLY A 285 9.42 9.92 1.75
C GLY A 285 10.32 9.02 0.91
N ASP A 286 11.27 8.37 1.58
CA ASP A 286 12.26 7.48 0.97
C ASP A 286 11.91 6.01 1.26
N LYS A 287 11.66 5.23 0.21
CA LYS A 287 11.37 3.80 0.34
C LYS A 287 12.63 3.03 0.75
N GLN A 288 12.55 2.33 1.87
CA GLN A 288 13.57 1.37 2.31
C GLN A 288 12.96 -0.03 2.34
N GLU A 289 13.48 -0.93 1.50
CA GLU A 289 13.09 -2.34 1.52
C GLU A 289 13.47 -2.99 2.85
N VAL A 290 12.58 -3.87 3.35
CA VAL A 290 12.74 -4.65 4.57
C VAL A 290 12.48 -6.11 4.23
N ARG A 291 13.49 -6.95 4.39
CA ARG A 291 13.37 -8.39 4.15
C ARG A 291 13.33 -9.16 5.46
N ILE A 292 12.81 -10.37 5.41
CA ILE A 292 12.78 -11.24 6.58
C ILE A 292 14.20 -11.60 7.07
N GLU A 293 15.18 -11.68 6.18
CA GLU A 293 16.58 -11.90 6.53
C GLU A 293 17.15 -10.76 7.38
N ASP A 294 16.68 -9.52 7.18
CA ASP A 294 17.11 -8.36 7.98
C ASP A 294 16.60 -8.50 9.43
N ILE A 295 15.36 -8.97 9.59
CA ILE A 295 14.76 -9.24 10.91
C ILE A 295 15.50 -10.40 11.60
N ILE A 296 15.77 -11.48 10.87
CA ILE A 296 16.49 -12.66 11.38
C ILE A 296 17.92 -12.30 11.79
N ALA A 297 18.60 -11.44 11.03
CA ALA A 297 19.96 -11.03 11.33
C ALA A 297 20.08 -10.31 12.69
N VAL A 298 19.02 -9.61 13.11
CA VAL A 298 18.99 -8.86 14.38
C VAL A 298 18.41 -9.70 15.53
N ASN A 299 17.29 -10.38 15.32
CA ASN A 299 16.55 -11.07 16.38
C ASN A 299 16.91 -12.55 16.52
N GLY A 300 17.58 -13.11 15.51
CA GLY A 300 17.70 -14.55 15.32
C GLY A 300 16.49 -15.14 14.58
N ALA A 301 16.60 -16.40 14.16
CA ALA A 301 15.50 -17.12 13.53
C ALA A 301 14.39 -17.40 14.53
N ARG A 302 13.14 -17.39 14.07
CA ARG A 302 11.96 -17.76 14.85
C ARG A 302 12.04 -19.24 15.26
N ILE A 303 12.02 -19.51 16.57
CA ILE A 303 12.07 -20.87 17.14
C ILE A 303 10.96 -21.05 18.19
N PRO A 304 10.12 -22.10 18.09
CA PRO A 304 10.08 -23.11 17.02
C PRO A 304 9.86 -22.53 15.62
N ASP A 305 10.23 -23.27 14.58
CA ASP A 305 9.94 -22.85 13.20
C ASP A 305 8.46 -23.06 12.87
N ALA A 306 8.06 -22.73 11.64
CA ALA A 306 6.65 -22.82 11.24
C ALA A 306 6.10 -24.26 11.21
N GLU A 307 6.95 -25.27 11.03
CA GLU A 307 6.55 -26.68 11.02
C GLU A 307 6.31 -27.21 12.44
N SER A 308 7.05 -26.68 13.42
CA SER A 308 7.02 -27.14 14.81
C SER A 308 6.19 -26.25 15.73
N SER A 309 5.76 -25.08 15.26
CA SER A 309 4.95 -24.13 16.05
C SER A 309 3.50 -24.59 16.18
N GLN A 310 2.90 -24.26 17.33
CA GLN A 310 1.48 -24.48 17.61
C GLN A 310 0.60 -23.77 16.57
N LYS A 311 -0.45 -24.46 16.11
CA LYS A 311 -1.46 -23.95 15.17
C LYS A 311 -2.87 -23.94 15.74
N ASP A 312 -3.10 -24.71 16.79
CA ASP A 312 -4.40 -24.83 17.45
C ASP A 312 -4.31 -24.17 18.82
N PHE A 313 -5.06 -23.09 19.01
CA PHE A 313 -5.06 -22.30 20.24
C PHE A 313 -6.36 -22.50 21.01
N ARG A 314 -6.25 -22.44 22.33
CA ARG A 314 -7.37 -22.53 23.26
C ARG A 314 -7.50 -21.30 24.11
N THR A 315 -8.73 -20.87 24.33
CA THR A 315 -9.03 -19.63 25.03
C THR A 315 -10.27 -19.77 25.90
N ALA A 316 -10.35 -19.02 26.98
CA ALA A 316 -11.57 -18.97 27.79
C ALA A 316 -12.05 -17.53 27.96
N PHE A 317 -13.37 -17.35 27.87
CA PHE A 317 -14.03 -16.08 28.14
C PHE A 317 -14.53 -16.03 29.58
N ILE A 318 -14.26 -14.93 30.25
CA ILE A 318 -14.66 -14.65 31.62
C ILE A 318 -15.49 -13.36 31.61
N LEU A 319 -16.72 -13.45 32.09
CA LEU A 319 -17.55 -12.27 32.38
C LEU A 319 -17.56 -12.04 33.89
N LEU A 320 -16.91 -10.97 34.33
CA LEU A 320 -16.94 -10.53 35.72
C LEU A 320 -18.06 -9.51 35.92
N ALA A 321 -19.06 -9.88 36.72
CA ALA A 321 -20.25 -9.06 36.96
C ALA A 321 -20.32 -8.55 38.41
N MET A 322 -20.78 -7.31 38.58
CA MET A 322 -21.17 -6.77 39.89
C MET A 322 -22.71 -6.69 39.98
N GLY A 323 -23.26 -7.24 41.06
CA GLY A 323 -24.70 -7.30 41.35
C GLY A 323 -25.04 -8.56 42.13
N GLU A 324 -26.03 -8.50 43.03
CA GLU A 324 -26.42 -9.66 43.85
C GLU A 324 -26.94 -10.85 43.00
N ASP A 325 -27.45 -10.57 41.80
CA ASP A 325 -28.06 -11.55 40.90
C ASP A 325 -27.10 -12.08 39.81
N GLY A 326 -25.85 -11.61 39.75
CA GLY A 326 -24.88 -11.98 38.68
C GLY A 326 -25.12 -11.26 37.34
N PRO A 327 -24.50 -11.73 36.23
CA PRO A 327 -24.70 -11.14 34.91
C PRO A 327 -26.11 -11.40 34.37
N THR A 328 -26.67 -10.44 33.64
CA THR A 328 -27.99 -10.59 33.02
C THR A 328 -27.95 -11.52 31.79
N PRO A 329 -29.08 -12.11 31.34
CA PRO A 329 -29.11 -12.89 30.11
C PRO A 329 -28.58 -12.14 28.89
N ASP A 330 -28.91 -10.86 28.74
CA ASP A 330 -28.42 -10.04 27.61
C ASP A 330 -26.89 -9.83 27.67
N GLU A 331 -26.33 -9.67 28.87
CA GLU A 331 -24.87 -9.58 29.06
C GLU A 331 -24.17 -10.91 28.73
N ILE A 332 -24.79 -12.04 29.08
CA ILE A 332 -24.29 -13.37 28.73
C ILE A 332 -24.36 -13.58 27.22
N ASP A 333 -25.50 -13.30 26.59
CA ASP A 333 -25.71 -13.45 25.15
C ASP A 333 -24.73 -12.60 24.34
N LYS A 334 -24.41 -11.39 24.83
CA LYS A 334 -23.42 -10.51 24.20
C LYS A 334 -21.99 -11.10 24.23
N VAL A 335 -21.54 -11.59 25.39
CA VAL A 335 -20.23 -12.27 25.48
C VAL A 335 -20.22 -13.57 24.67
N GLU A 336 -21.33 -14.29 24.65
CA GLU A 336 -21.48 -15.51 23.87
C GLU A 336 -21.39 -15.21 22.35
N ALA A 337 -21.99 -14.12 21.87
CA ALA A 337 -21.85 -13.70 20.47
C ALA A 337 -20.40 -13.39 20.10
N VAL A 338 -19.67 -12.66 20.97
CA VAL A 338 -18.22 -12.42 20.78
C VAL A 338 -17.46 -13.75 20.72
N ARG A 339 -17.73 -14.66 21.66
CA ARG A 339 -17.08 -15.96 21.76
C ARG A 339 -17.29 -16.80 20.49
N LEU A 340 -18.55 -16.92 20.05
CA LEU A 340 -18.92 -17.72 18.88
C LEU A 340 -18.32 -17.21 17.57
N TYR A 341 -18.23 -15.88 17.40
CA TYR A 341 -17.73 -15.29 16.16
C TYR A 341 -16.21 -15.08 16.17
N TRP A 342 -15.56 -15.06 17.33
CA TRP A 342 -14.13 -14.82 17.38
C TRP A 342 -13.31 -15.96 16.75
N ALA A 343 -13.66 -17.22 16.99
CA ALA A 343 -12.92 -18.35 16.43
C ALA A 343 -12.82 -18.33 14.88
N PRO A 344 -13.94 -18.22 14.13
CA PRO A 344 -13.87 -18.10 12.67
C PRO A 344 -13.25 -16.77 12.20
N PHE A 345 -13.42 -15.66 12.94
CA PHE A 345 -12.75 -14.40 12.63
C PHE A 345 -11.23 -14.50 12.73
N PHE A 346 -10.72 -15.10 13.81
CA PHE A 346 -9.30 -15.35 14.01
C PHE A 346 -8.73 -16.28 12.93
N HIS A 347 -9.43 -17.37 12.62
CA HIS A 347 -9.00 -18.34 11.60
C HIS A 347 -8.71 -17.64 10.26
N ARG A 348 -9.63 -16.80 9.82
CA ARG A 348 -9.50 -15.97 8.62
C ARG A 348 -8.37 -14.95 8.74
N ALA A 349 -8.33 -14.19 9.85
CA ALA A 349 -7.28 -13.21 10.07
C ALA A 349 -5.88 -13.84 10.02
N ALA A 350 -5.76 -15.09 10.47
CA ALA A 350 -4.55 -15.92 10.41
C ALA A 350 -4.34 -16.61 9.06
N ASN A 351 -5.01 -16.17 8.00
CA ASN A 351 -4.94 -16.74 6.65
C ASN A 351 -5.24 -18.26 6.61
N ASN A 352 -6.16 -18.72 7.45
CA ASN A 352 -6.54 -20.11 7.64
C ASN A 352 -5.40 -21.04 8.09
N LEU A 353 -4.28 -20.49 8.60
CA LEU A 353 -3.11 -21.27 9.03
C LEU A 353 -3.15 -21.68 10.50
N ALA A 354 -4.09 -21.14 11.27
CA ALA A 354 -4.26 -21.42 12.69
C ALA A 354 -5.74 -21.48 13.07
N THR A 355 -6.08 -22.25 14.09
CA THR A 355 -7.43 -22.39 14.64
C THR A 355 -7.50 -21.87 16.07
N MET A 356 -8.70 -21.52 16.49
CA MET A 356 -9.00 -21.09 17.85
C MET A 356 -10.20 -21.89 18.36
N VAL A 357 -10.13 -22.36 19.61
CA VAL A 357 -11.22 -23.05 20.30
C VAL A 357 -11.48 -22.37 21.63
N SER A 358 -12.73 -21.97 21.86
CA SER A 358 -13.16 -21.23 23.05
C SER A 358 -14.17 -21.97 23.93
N THR A 359 -14.59 -23.16 23.54
CA THR A 359 -15.41 -24.03 24.39
C THR A 359 -14.59 -24.58 25.55
N LEU A 360 -15.23 -24.74 26.71
CA LEU A 360 -14.56 -25.23 27.91
C LEU A 360 -14.13 -26.70 27.79
N ASP A 361 -14.84 -27.50 27.00
CA ASP A 361 -14.55 -28.92 26.78
C ASP A 361 -13.56 -29.17 25.63
N GLY A 362 -13.21 -28.13 24.87
CA GLY A 362 -12.29 -28.21 23.73
C GLY A 362 -12.90 -28.66 22.42
N THR A 363 -14.23 -28.73 22.34
CA THR A 363 -14.92 -28.97 21.07
C THR A 363 -14.84 -27.71 20.18
N PRO A 364 -14.40 -27.81 18.92
CA PRO A 364 -14.42 -26.65 18.02
C PRO A 364 -15.84 -26.10 17.86
N GLU A 365 -15.95 -24.78 17.75
CA GLU A 365 -17.21 -24.10 17.45
C GLU A 365 -17.73 -24.55 16.07
N ASP A 366 -19.03 -24.83 15.98
CA ASP A 366 -19.73 -25.08 14.71
C ASP A 366 -20.54 -23.83 14.32
N VAL A 367 -19.84 -22.69 14.17
CA VAL A 367 -20.44 -21.39 13.84
C VAL A 367 -19.63 -20.69 12.75
N ARG A 368 -20.34 -20.12 11.77
CA ARG A 368 -19.80 -19.26 10.71
C ARG A 368 -20.16 -17.80 11.00
N LEU A 369 -19.34 -16.85 10.54
CA LEU A 369 -19.60 -15.42 10.70
C LEU A 369 -20.87 -14.98 9.94
N PRO A 370 -21.82 -14.25 10.55
CA PRO A 370 -23.03 -13.78 9.90
C PRO A 370 -22.79 -12.42 9.22
N SER A 371 -22.19 -12.49 8.05
CA SER A 371 -22.30 -11.46 6.98
C SER A 371 -21.55 -11.86 5.72
N GLU A 372 -21.04 -13.09 5.65
CA GLU A 372 -20.30 -13.58 4.50
C GLU A 372 -20.65 -15.05 4.31
N GLU A 373 -21.64 -15.32 3.45
CA GLU A 373 -21.61 -16.57 2.71
C GLU A 373 -20.29 -16.55 1.93
N GLU A 374 -19.28 -17.31 2.38
CA GLU A 374 -18.24 -17.78 1.47
C GLU A 374 -18.99 -18.39 0.30
N SER A 375 -18.85 -17.77 -0.87
CA SER A 375 -19.53 -18.27 -2.04
C SER A 375 -18.96 -19.65 -2.36
N ASP A 376 -19.72 -20.72 -2.12
CA ASP A 376 -19.34 -22.10 -2.46
C ASP A 376 -19.13 -22.30 -3.98
N TYR A 377 -19.47 -21.28 -4.79
CA TYR A 377 -19.27 -21.31 -6.22
C TYR A 377 -17.80 -21.13 -6.56
N THR A 378 -17.23 -22.21 -7.08
CA THR A 378 -15.94 -22.20 -7.75
C THR A 378 -16.13 -22.54 -9.22
N TYR A 379 -15.40 -21.86 -10.09
CA TYR A 379 -15.40 -22.16 -11.51
C TYR A 379 -13.96 -22.16 -12.03
N THR A 380 -13.50 -23.31 -12.51
CA THR A 380 -12.18 -23.43 -13.12
C THR A 380 -12.27 -23.30 -14.63
N LEU A 381 -11.67 -22.24 -15.16
CA LEU A 381 -11.51 -22.02 -16.59
C LEU A 381 -10.13 -22.51 -17.04
N HIS A 382 -10.06 -23.22 -18.17
CA HIS A 382 -8.79 -23.58 -18.79
C HIS A 382 -8.45 -22.58 -19.89
N LEU A 383 -7.26 -22.00 -19.81
CA LEU A 383 -6.72 -21.03 -20.76
C LEU A 383 -5.65 -21.69 -21.62
N ASP A 384 -5.67 -21.40 -22.93
CA ASP A 384 -4.62 -21.84 -23.82
C ASP A 384 -3.40 -20.94 -23.76
N ASN A 385 -2.28 -21.41 -24.30
CA ASN A 385 -1.13 -20.55 -24.56
C ASN A 385 -1.47 -19.52 -25.65
N GLY A 386 -1.30 -18.24 -25.34
CA GLY A 386 -1.54 -17.12 -26.27
C GLY A 386 -2.87 -16.40 -26.00
N LEU A 387 -3.51 -15.92 -27.06
CA LEU A 387 -4.72 -15.08 -26.97
C LEU A 387 -5.99 -15.89 -26.66
N ASN A 388 -6.70 -15.49 -25.62
CA ASN A 388 -7.97 -16.04 -25.17
C ASN A 388 -9.03 -14.92 -25.07
N ILE A 389 -10.31 -15.27 -25.25
CA ILE A 389 -11.45 -14.40 -24.90
C ILE A 389 -12.15 -15.01 -23.70
N ILE A 390 -12.23 -14.26 -22.60
CA ILE A 390 -12.78 -14.73 -21.33
C ILE A 390 -13.71 -13.70 -20.71
N SER A 391 -14.71 -14.17 -19.99
CA SER A 391 -15.55 -13.36 -19.11
C SER A 391 -15.38 -13.92 -17.71
N PRO A 392 -15.21 -13.09 -16.67
CA PRO A 392 -15.18 -13.59 -15.30
C PRO A 392 -16.48 -14.37 -15.04
N PRO A 393 -16.42 -15.67 -14.73
CA PRO A 393 -17.62 -16.51 -14.60
C PRO A 393 -18.39 -16.19 -13.31
N LEU A 394 -17.70 -15.65 -12.31
CA LEU A 394 -18.19 -15.35 -10.98
C LEU A 394 -17.78 -13.93 -10.59
N ARG A 395 -18.64 -13.27 -9.81
CA ARG A 395 -18.42 -11.97 -9.19
C ARG A 395 -17.54 -12.16 -7.95
N PRO A 396 -16.28 -11.70 -8.00
CA PRO A 396 -15.36 -11.86 -6.88
C PRO A 396 -15.82 -11.01 -5.69
N GLU A 397 -15.56 -11.47 -4.47
CA GLU A 397 -15.86 -10.71 -3.24
C GLU A 397 -15.13 -9.36 -3.21
N THR A 398 -13.87 -9.37 -3.65
CA THR A 398 -13.08 -8.14 -3.90
C THR A 398 -13.19 -7.76 -5.38
N PRO A 399 -13.65 -6.54 -5.72
CA PRO A 399 -13.70 -6.08 -7.10
C PRO A 399 -12.35 -6.18 -7.81
N LEU A 400 -12.33 -6.79 -8.99
CA LEU A 400 -11.10 -6.94 -9.78
C LEU A 400 -10.86 -5.72 -10.67
N THR A 401 -9.58 -5.41 -10.85
CA THR A 401 -9.05 -4.41 -11.78
C THR A 401 -8.41 -5.13 -12.95
N ALA A 402 -8.12 -4.41 -14.04
CA ALA A 402 -7.39 -4.96 -15.18
C ALA A 402 -6.07 -5.60 -14.74
N ARG A 403 -5.33 -4.96 -13.80
CA ARG A 403 -4.11 -5.53 -13.21
C ARG A 403 -4.37 -6.81 -12.43
N SER A 404 -5.22 -6.76 -11.39
CA SER A 404 -5.41 -7.92 -10.50
C SER A 404 -6.03 -9.11 -11.24
N PHE A 405 -6.86 -8.86 -12.26
CA PHE A 405 -7.36 -9.90 -13.13
C PHE A 405 -6.27 -10.50 -14.03
N MET A 406 -5.41 -9.66 -14.64
CA MET A 406 -4.27 -10.15 -15.43
C MET A 406 -3.31 -11.00 -14.60
N GLU A 407 -3.03 -10.61 -13.36
CA GLU A 407 -2.20 -11.38 -12.42
C GLU A 407 -2.85 -12.73 -12.09
N MET A 408 -4.16 -12.73 -11.79
CA MET A 408 -4.93 -13.94 -11.54
C MET A 408 -4.88 -14.94 -12.70
N VAL A 409 -5.01 -14.45 -13.95
CA VAL A 409 -5.00 -15.32 -15.14
C VAL A 409 -3.61 -15.53 -15.74
N GLY A 410 -2.56 -14.91 -15.19
CA GLY A 410 -1.19 -14.98 -15.72
C GLY A 410 -1.05 -14.38 -17.14
N SER A 411 -1.70 -13.25 -17.41
CA SER A 411 -1.73 -12.60 -18.72
C SER A 411 -0.76 -11.42 -18.86
N THR A 412 -0.25 -11.19 -20.07
CA THR A 412 0.61 -10.03 -20.41
C THR A 412 -0.17 -8.81 -20.93
N ILE A 413 -1.40 -9.02 -21.42
CA ILE A 413 -2.31 -7.94 -21.83
C ILE A 413 -3.75 -8.22 -21.38
N ILE A 414 -4.57 -7.18 -21.32
CA ILE A 414 -6.02 -7.28 -21.31
C ILE A 414 -6.62 -6.22 -22.22
N ILE A 415 -7.59 -6.59 -23.05
CA ILE A 415 -8.34 -5.67 -23.91
C ILE A 415 -9.84 -5.88 -23.67
N ALA A 416 -10.58 -4.79 -23.48
CA ALA A 416 -12.03 -4.79 -23.36
C ALA A 416 -12.65 -3.83 -24.38
N ALA A 417 -13.87 -4.14 -24.84
CA ALA A 417 -14.64 -3.20 -25.65
C ALA A 417 -15.35 -2.17 -24.77
N ASP A 418 -15.28 -0.90 -25.17
CA ASP A 418 -15.90 0.24 -24.50
C ASP A 418 -16.39 1.26 -25.53
N ASP A 419 -17.70 1.52 -25.58
CA ASP A 419 -18.37 2.44 -26.52
C ASP A 419 -17.86 2.37 -27.98
N GLY A 420 -17.74 1.16 -28.51
CA GLY A 420 -17.28 0.91 -29.89
C GLY A 420 -15.77 1.09 -30.12
N LYS A 421 -14.99 1.33 -29.05
CA LYS A 421 -13.52 1.33 -29.02
C LYS A 421 -13.00 0.19 -28.15
N PHE A 422 -11.69 0.00 -28.16
CA PHE A 422 -11.01 -0.93 -27.26
C PHE A 422 -10.20 -0.15 -26.23
N ILE A 423 -10.40 -0.49 -24.96
CA ILE A 423 -9.54 -0.09 -23.86
C ILE A 423 -8.61 -1.24 -23.52
N SER A 424 -7.39 -0.95 -23.07
CA SER A 424 -6.38 -1.98 -22.87
C SER A 424 -5.41 -1.65 -21.75
N HIS A 425 -4.86 -2.70 -21.14
CA HIS A 425 -3.79 -2.62 -20.14
C HIS A 425 -2.74 -3.70 -20.44
N THR A 426 -1.48 -3.47 -20.06
CA THR A 426 -0.38 -4.42 -20.25
C THR A 426 0.37 -4.62 -18.93
N ASP A 427 1.13 -5.71 -18.81
CA ASP A 427 1.99 -5.96 -17.65
C ASP A 427 3.13 -4.92 -17.51
N ALA A 428 3.45 -4.18 -18.57
CA ALA A 428 4.37 -3.04 -18.58
C ALA A 428 3.69 -1.69 -18.24
N THR A 429 2.37 -1.68 -18.04
CA THR A 429 1.61 -0.49 -17.65
C THR A 429 1.56 -0.36 -16.13
N PRO A 430 2.00 0.77 -15.52
CA PRO A 430 1.77 1.04 -14.10
C PRO A 430 0.29 1.31 -13.77
N GLY A 431 -0.09 1.13 -12.50
CA GLY A 431 -1.45 1.38 -11.99
C GLY A 431 -2.44 0.25 -12.24
N GLU A 432 -3.65 0.35 -11.68
CA GLU A 432 -4.64 -0.75 -11.65
C GLU A 432 -5.39 -0.99 -12.98
N GLY A 433 -5.40 0.00 -13.87
CA GLY A 433 -6.18 -0.06 -15.12
C GLY A 433 -7.68 0.17 -14.90
N PHE A 434 -8.53 -0.56 -15.64
CA PHE A 434 -9.99 -0.39 -15.61
C PHE A 434 -10.67 -1.49 -14.77
N PRO A 435 -11.86 -1.25 -14.18
CA PRO A 435 -12.58 -2.27 -13.41
C PRO A 435 -13.06 -3.43 -14.29
N ILE A 436 -13.17 -4.60 -13.68
CA ILE A 436 -13.68 -5.82 -14.32
C ILE A 436 -15.13 -6.05 -13.91
N GLU A 437 -15.98 -6.32 -14.90
CA GLU A 437 -17.42 -6.49 -14.75
C GLU A 437 -17.86 -7.83 -15.35
N GLY A 438 -18.91 -8.42 -14.75
CA GLY A 438 -19.59 -9.58 -15.30
C GLY A 438 -20.25 -9.30 -16.65
N GLY A 439 -20.38 -10.35 -17.45
CA GLY A 439 -21.05 -10.27 -18.76
C GLY A 439 -20.27 -9.53 -19.85
N ARG A 440 -19.06 -9.04 -19.55
CA ARG A 440 -18.15 -8.45 -20.53
C ARG A 440 -17.08 -9.45 -20.98
N GLY A 441 -16.77 -9.44 -22.27
CA GLY A 441 -15.68 -10.22 -22.85
C GLY A 441 -14.35 -9.47 -22.80
N TYR A 442 -13.33 -10.11 -22.26
CA TYR A 442 -11.96 -9.63 -22.14
C TYR A 442 -11.02 -10.49 -22.98
N ILE A 443 -10.18 -9.85 -23.79
CA ILE A 443 -9.12 -10.53 -24.54
C ILE A 443 -7.86 -10.50 -23.70
N VAL A 444 -7.28 -11.67 -23.41
CA VAL A 444 -6.06 -11.81 -22.60
C VAL A 444 -5.01 -12.62 -23.35
N ASN A 445 -3.72 -12.37 -23.12
CA ASN A 445 -2.62 -13.17 -23.67
C ASN A 445 -1.89 -13.92 -22.55
N THR A 446 -2.05 -15.23 -22.47
CA THR A 446 -1.49 -16.09 -21.41
C THR A 446 -0.28 -16.87 -21.93
N PRO A 447 0.97 -16.50 -21.58
CA PRO A 447 2.16 -17.14 -22.17
C PRO A 447 2.32 -18.62 -21.83
N LYS A 448 1.79 -19.05 -20.68
CA LYS A 448 1.93 -20.42 -20.15
C LYS A 448 0.61 -21.17 -19.98
N GLY A 449 -0.53 -20.60 -20.42
CA GLY A 449 -1.86 -21.23 -20.32
C GLY A 449 -2.15 -21.82 -18.94
N GLY A 450 -3.14 -22.71 -18.85
CA GLY A 450 -3.41 -23.47 -17.64
C GLY A 450 -4.78 -23.21 -17.04
N ALA A 451 -5.05 -23.89 -15.92
CA ALA A 451 -6.30 -23.77 -15.19
C ALA A 451 -6.26 -22.56 -14.25
N VAL A 452 -7.30 -21.75 -14.28
CA VAL A 452 -7.52 -20.62 -13.38
C VAL A 452 -8.85 -20.83 -12.67
N THR A 453 -8.83 -20.85 -11.34
CA THR A 453 -10.03 -21.01 -10.51
C THR A 453 -10.53 -19.67 -10.04
N PHE A 454 -11.78 -19.37 -10.36
CA PHE A 454 -12.52 -18.22 -9.87
C PHE A 454 -13.39 -18.64 -8.68
N THR A 455 -13.48 -17.77 -7.68
CA THR A 455 -14.33 -17.91 -6.49
C THR A 455 -15.19 -16.65 -6.34
N GLY A 456 -16.45 -16.81 -5.97
CA GLY A 456 -17.38 -15.69 -5.77
C GLY A 456 -18.79 -15.99 -6.28
N ASP A 457 -19.69 -15.03 -6.15
CA ASP A 457 -21.11 -15.22 -6.45
C ASP A 457 -21.41 -15.24 -7.95
N PRO A 458 -22.57 -15.76 -8.38
CA PRO A 458 -23.11 -15.42 -9.69
C PRO A 458 -23.25 -13.90 -9.87
N TRP A 459 -22.95 -13.40 -11.07
CA TRP A 459 -23.10 -11.96 -11.37
C TRP A 459 -24.56 -11.48 -11.37
N ASP A 460 -25.52 -12.37 -11.64
CA ASP A 460 -26.97 -12.14 -11.65
C ASP A 460 -27.70 -13.24 -10.85
N ASP A 461 -28.88 -12.95 -10.27
CA ASP A 461 -29.72 -13.87 -9.47
C ASP A 461 -30.33 -15.06 -10.25
N SER A 462 -29.94 -15.27 -11.51
CA SER A 462 -30.31 -16.45 -12.29
C SER A 462 -29.28 -17.55 -12.09
N GLU A 463 -29.72 -18.79 -11.82
CA GLU A 463 -28.86 -19.99 -11.78
C GLU A 463 -27.75 -19.90 -12.83
N ALA A 464 -26.49 -20.01 -12.36
CA ALA A 464 -25.27 -19.83 -13.15
C ALA A 464 -25.42 -20.49 -14.53
N THR A 465 -25.83 -19.70 -15.51
CA THR A 465 -25.97 -20.21 -16.87
C THR A 465 -24.54 -20.33 -17.36
N GLN A 466 -24.09 -21.57 -17.61
CA GLN A 466 -22.73 -21.93 -18.02
C GLN A 466 -21.99 -20.75 -18.65
N ALA A 467 -21.05 -20.16 -17.90
CA ALA A 467 -20.13 -19.17 -18.43
C ALA A 467 -19.55 -19.74 -19.73
N ALA A 468 -19.64 -18.96 -20.81
CA ALA A 468 -19.20 -19.40 -22.12
C ALA A 468 -17.75 -19.90 -22.01
N GLU A 469 -17.50 -21.14 -22.45
CA GLU A 469 -16.16 -21.72 -22.49
C GLU A 469 -15.19 -20.74 -23.17
N ALA A 470 -13.98 -20.60 -22.61
CA ALA A 470 -12.92 -19.83 -23.25
C ALA A 470 -12.78 -20.31 -24.69
N ALA A 471 -13.03 -19.42 -25.65
CA ALA A 471 -12.96 -19.78 -27.05
C ALA A 471 -11.48 -19.81 -27.46
N SER A 472 -10.83 -20.96 -27.26
CA SER A 472 -9.48 -21.29 -27.71
C SER A 472 -9.24 -20.89 -29.17
N ALA A 473 -8.09 -20.27 -29.46
CA ALA A 473 -7.56 -20.16 -30.82
C ALA A 473 -6.04 -20.34 -30.79
N PRO A 474 -5.47 -21.16 -31.69
CA PRO A 474 -4.02 -21.23 -31.83
C PRO A 474 -3.52 -19.89 -32.36
N SER A 475 -2.79 -19.14 -31.53
CA SER A 475 -1.86 -18.15 -32.06
C SER A 475 -0.79 -18.93 -32.81
N ALA A 476 -0.82 -18.90 -34.14
CA ALA A 476 0.32 -19.36 -34.90
C ALA A 476 1.52 -18.52 -34.44
N ASN A 477 2.65 -19.15 -34.14
CA ASN A 477 3.85 -18.56 -33.50
C ASN A 477 4.41 -17.28 -34.17
N GLU A 478 3.81 -16.80 -35.27
CA GLU A 478 4.24 -15.65 -36.04
C GLU A 478 3.17 -14.57 -36.24
N ALA A 479 1.90 -14.77 -35.85
CA ALA A 479 0.81 -13.80 -36.13
C ALA A 479 -0.30 -13.77 -35.06
N LEU A 480 -0.83 -12.58 -34.78
CA LEU A 480 -1.84 -12.34 -33.74
C LEU A 480 -3.07 -11.61 -34.28
N TRP A 481 -4.25 -11.95 -33.77
CA TRP A 481 -5.53 -11.28 -34.09
C TRP A 481 -5.91 -10.17 -33.10
N ALA A 482 -5.16 -10.03 -32.00
CA ALA A 482 -5.23 -8.90 -31.09
C ALA A 482 -3.82 -8.47 -30.66
N PHE A 483 -3.60 -7.17 -30.49
CA PHE A 483 -2.29 -6.62 -30.16
C PHE A 483 -2.42 -5.26 -29.48
N VAL A 484 -1.53 -4.98 -28.52
CA VAL A 484 -1.46 -3.68 -27.85
C VAL A 484 -0.19 -2.94 -28.25
N VAL A 485 -0.30 -1.66 -28.57
CA VAL A 485 0.85 -0.76 -28.63
C VAL A 485 0.79 0.13 -27.41
N ASP A 486 1.82 -0.02 -26.59
CA ASP A 486 2.01 0.71 -25.35
C ASP A 486 3.19 1.67 -25.50
N GLY A 487 3.24 2.73 -24.73
CA GLY A 487 4.37 3.65 -24.85
C GLY A 487 4.29 4.93 -24.04
N THR A 488 5.42 5.64 -24.01
CA THR A 488 5.56 6.93 -23.34
C THR A 488 5.95 8.02 -24.32
N LEU A 489 5.63 9.27 -24.00
CA LEU A 489 6.01 10.47 -24.73
C LEU A 489 6.73 11.43 -23.78
N ASP A 490 8.03 11.63 -24.01
CA ASP A 490 8.82 12.65 -23.31
C ASP A 490 8.42 14.04 -23.85
N ARG A 491 7.92 14.91 -22.96
CA ARG A 491 7.34 16.22 -23.34
C ARG A 491 8.35 17.32 -23.60
N GLU A 492 9.65 17.12 -23.40
CA GLU A 492 10.62 18.19 -23.60
C GLU A 492 10.62 18.67 -25.08
N GLY A 493 9.89 19.76 -25.37
CA GLY A 493 9.72 20.36 -26.70
C GLY A 493 8.35 20.17 -27.37
N PHE A 494 7.40 19.45 -26.75
CA PHE A 494 6.05 19.17 -27.27
C PHE A 494 5.03 20.21 -26.73
N GLN A 495 4.06 20.65 -27.56
CA GLN A 495 2.93 21.56 -27.25
C GLN A 495 1.75 20.81 -26.58
N GLU A 496 0.70 21.52 -26.15
CA GLU A 496 -0.26 21.01 -25.15
C GLU A 496 -1.22 19.87 -25.58
N SER A 497 -1.32 19.46 -26.86
CA SER A 497 -2.14 18.30 -27.26
C SER A 497 -1.74 17.60 -28.57
N TYR A 498 -1.68 16.27 -28.54
CA TYR A 498 -1.35 15.42 -29.70
C TYR A 498 -2.30 14.24 -29.86
N GLN A 499 -2.48 13.85 -31.12
CA GLN A 499 -3.13 12.62 -31.50
C GLN A 499 -2.11 11.61 -32.03
N ILE A 500 -2.21 10.38 -31.53
CA ILE A 500 -1.38 9.26 -31.95
C ILE A 500 -2.22 8.37 -32.86
N THR A 501 -1.70 8.09 -34.05
CA THR A 501 -2.28 7.12 -35.00
C THR A 501 -1.29 5.99 -35.25
N ILE A 502 -1.79 4.76 -35.26
CA ILE A 502 -0.98 3.57 -35.48
C ILE A 502 -1.52 2.82 -36.70
N ASP A 503 -0.67 2.63 -37.71
CA ASP A 503 -1.00 1.95 -38.95
C ASP A 503 -0.06 0.75 -39.15
N ASN A 504 -0.61 -0.42 -39.48
CA ASN A 504 0.19 -1.55 -39.97
C ASN A 504 0.34 -1.43 -41.49
N LEU A 505 1.58 -1.24 -41.97
CA LEU A 505 1.84 -0.97 -43.38
C LEU A 505 1.58 -2.16 -44.31
N ARG A 506 1.53 -3.39 -43.78
CA ARG A 506 1.19 -4.58 -44.58
C ARG A 506 -0.31 -4.69 -44.82
N THR A 507 -1.12 -4.61 -43.76
CA THR A 507 -2.57 -4.80 -43.86
C THR A 507 -3.27 -3.56 -44.39
N GLY A 508 -2.64 -2.38 -44.26
CA GLY A 508 -3.31 -1.10 -44.50
C GLY A 508 -4.36 -0.77 -43.42
N ASN A 509 -4.48 -1.61 -42.39
CA ASN A 509 -5.39 -1.37 -41.29
C ASN A 509 -4.79 -0.26 -40.43
N ARG A 510 -5.60 0.78 -40.22
CA ARG A 510 -5.40 1.69 -39.10
C ARG A 510 -5.77 0.93 -37.86
N LEU A 511 -4.76 0.54 -37.10
CA LEU A 511 -4.95 -0.23 -35.89
C LEU A 511 -5.70 0.64 -34.88
N MET A 512 -5.25 1.87 -34.58
CA MET A 512 -5.86 2.71 -33.53
C MET A 512 -5.62 4.21 -33.65
N GLN A 513 -6.47 4.98 -32.96
CA GLN A 513 -6.38 6.43 -32.81
C GLN A 513 -6.57 6.80 -31.34
N GLY A 514 -5.53 7.32 -30.68
CA GLY A 514 -5.55 7.78 -29.29
C GLY A 514 -5.38 9.30 -29.17
N LEU A 515 -5.98 9.90 -28.14
CA LEU A 515 -5.69 11.26 -27.70
C LEU A 515 -4.75 11.18 -26.50
N ALA A 516 -3.56 11.75 -26.59
CA ALA A 516 -2.73 11.98 -25.41
C ALA A 516 -3.17 13.31 -24.80
N GLU A 517 -4.23 13.30 -23.98
CA GLU A 517 -4.55 14.42 -23.10
C GLU A 517 -3.94 14.15 -21.71
N ALA A 518 -3.15 15.11 -21.23
CA ALA A 518 -2.57 15.21 -19.89
C ALA A 518 -1.61 14.10 -19.39
N GLY A 519 -1.49 12.91 -19.98
CA GLY A 519 -0.49 11.89 -19.61
C GLY A 519 0.76 11.82 -20.50
N ASP A 520 1.90 11.38 -19.97
CA ASP A 520 3.15 11.09 -20.71
C ASP A 520 3.15 9.68 -21.31
N ARG A 521 1.97 9.06 -21.45
CA ARG A 521 1.82 7.64 -21.73
C ARG A 521 0.56 7.35 -22.53
N PHE A 522 0.61 6.35 -23.39
CA PHE A 522 -0.52 5.87 -24.18
C PHE A 522 -0.52 4.35 -24.21
N THR A 523 -1.71 3.75 -24.16
CA THR A 523 -1.91 2.32 -24.30
C THR A 523 -3.10 2.09 -25.22
N LEU A 524 -2.84 1.42 -26.33
CA LEU A 524 -3.76 1.29 -27.45
C LEU A 524 -3.84 -0.20 -27.85
N GLY A 525 -4.94 -0.88 -27.51
CA GLY A 525 -5.26 -2.25 -27.94
C GLY A 525 -6.20 -2.38 -29.15
N TYR A 526 -5.84 -3.19 -30.15
CA TYR A 526 -6.68 -3.50 -31.31
C TYR A 526 -6.95 -4.99 -31.39
N ALA A 527 -8.16 -5.37 -31.80
CA ALA A 527 -8.53 -6.76 -32.01
C ALA A 527 -9.48 -6.92 -33.20
N ASP A 528 -9.27 -7.98 -33.99
CA ASP A 528 -10.22 -8.44 -34.99
C ASP A 528 -10.95 -9.69 -34.46
N LEU A 529 -12.23 -9.53 -34.11
CA LEU A 529 -13.06 -10.60 -33.55
C LEU A 529 -13.38 -11.71 -34.56
N SER A 530 -13.14 -11.51 -35.87
CA SER A 530 -13.15 -12.58 -36.88
C SER A 530 -11.90 -13.46 -36.83
N ARG A 531 -10.94 -13.14 -35.95
CA ARG A 531 -9.65 -13.81 -35.76
C ARG A 531 -8.70 -13.68 -36.96
N THR A 532 -8.90 -12.66 -37.78
CA THR A 532 -7.95 -12.33 -38.85
C THR A 532 -6.69 -11.70 -38.23
N PRO A 533 -5.47 -12.14 -38.60
CA PRO A 533 -4.25 -11.58 -38.03
C PRO A 533 -4.08 -10.08 -38.31
N VAL A 534 -3.93 -9.30 -37.25
CA VAL A 534 -3.77 -7.85 -37.27
C VAL A 534 -2.29 -7.43 -37.27
N VAL A 535 -1.41 -8.29 -36.75
CA VAL A 535 0.05 -8.16 -36.78
C VAL A 535 0.71 -9.52 -36.98
N GLN A 536 1.91 -9.51 -37.57
CA GLN A 536 2.79 -10.68 -37.68
C GLN A 536 4.26 -10.27 -37.60
N VAL A 537 5.16 -11.21 -37.31
CA VAL A 537 6.61 -10.96 -37.29
C VAL A 537 7.07 -10.36 -38.62
N GLY A 538 7.85 -9.28 -38.55
CA GLY A 538 8.35 -8.54 -39.70
C GLY A 538 7.40 -7.46 -40.23
N ASP A 539 6.17 -7.36 -39.73
CA ASP A 539 5.31 -6.22 -40.04
C ASP A 539 5.93 -4.92 -39.56
N THR A 540 5.77 -3.85 -40.34
CA THR A 540 6.11 -2.50 -39.89
C THR A 540 4.86 -1.82 -39.38
N VAL A 541 4.83 -1.53 -38.09
CA VAL A 541 3.83 -0.70 -37.44
C VAL A 541 4.35 0.73 -37.37
N ARG A 542 3.68 1.64 -38.05
CA ARG A 542 4.00 3.07 -38.07
C ARG A 542 3.13 3.80 -37.07
N LEU A 543 3.78 4.49 -36.15
CA LEU A 543 3.13 5.47 -35.28
C LEU A 543 3.34 6.87 -35.88
N THR A 544 2.25 7.63 -36.01
CA THR A 544 2.25 9.02 -36.49
C THR A 544 1.70 9.93 -35.40
N LEU A 545 2.47 10.98 -35.06
CA LEU A 545 2.05 12.05 -34.15
C LEU A 545 1.45 13.18 -34.96
N THR A 546 0.22 13.57 -34.61
CA THR A 546 -0.50 14.69 -35.23
C THR A 546 -0.73 15.78 -34.21
N ASP A 547 -0.31 17.00 -34.54
CA ASP A 547 -0.62 18.20 -33.75
C ASP A 547 -2.11 18.50 -33.90
N MET A 548 -2.82 18.51 -32.78
CA MET A 548 -4.28 18.72 -32.76
C MET A 548 -4.66 20.16 -33.08
N ALA A 549 -3.81 21.14 -32.78
CA ALA A 549 -4.10 22.55 -33.07
C ALA A 549 -4.08 22.83 -34.57
N SER A 550 -3.14 22.20 -35.30
CA SER A 550 -2.99 22.39 -36.75
C SER A 550 -3.61 21.27 -37.59
N GLY A 551 -3.92 20.12 -36.99
CA GLY A 551 -4.36 18.91 -37.68
C GLY A 551 -3.27 18.27 -38.56
N LYS A 552 -2.00 18.65 -38.40
CA LYS A 552 -0.89 18.19 -39.26
C LYS A 552 -0.06 17.11 -38.58
N PRO A 553 0.35 16.06 -39.32
CA PRO A 553 1.22 15.03 -38.79
C PRO A 553 2.65 15.59 -38.68
N ILE A 554 3.19 15.68 -37.47
CA ILE A 554 4.47 16.35 -37.18
C ILE A 554 5.66 15.39 -37.15
N GLY A 555 5.41 14.11 -36.90
CA GLY A 555 6.47 13.12 -36.76
C GLY A 555 5.97 11.69 -36.84
N LYS A 556 6.89 10.78 -37.14
CA LYS A 556 6.61 9.35 -37.21
C LYS A 556 7.74 8.49 -36.64
N ILE A 557 7.38 7.29 -36.21
CA ILE A 557 8.32 6.20 -35.88
C ILE A 557 7.82 4.91 -36.50
N ASP A 558 8.74 4.11 -37.04
CA ASP A 558 8.45 2.80 -37.60
C ASP A 558 9.04 1.74 -36.67
N HIS A 559 8.20 0.82 -36.21
CA HIS A 559 8.61 -0.34 -35.42
C HIS A 559 8.41 -1.62 -36.21
N ILE A 560 9.41 -2.49 -36.22
CA ILE A 560 9.32 -3.80 -36.87
C ILE A 560 8.89 -4.81 -35.81
N ILE A 561 7.73 -5.44 -36.02
CA ILE A 561 7.19 -6.45 -35.11
C ILE A 561 8.16 -7.63 -34.99
N THR A 562 8.59 -7.89 -33.76
CA THR A 562 9.54 -8.96 -33.43
C THR A 562 8.82 -10.21 -32.95
N ALA A 563 9.55 -11.32 -32.84
CA ALA A 563 9.03 -12.53 -32.20
C ALA A 563 8.74 -12.31 -30.70
N ASP A 564 9.44 -11.38 -30.03
CA ASP A 564 9.15 -11.06 -28.63
C ASP A 564 7.83 -10.33 -28.48
N ASP A 565 7.55 -9.38 -29.38
CA ASP A 565 6.29 -8.64 -29.41
C ASP A 565 5.11 -9.61 -29.59
N ILE A 566 5.25 -10.59 -30.48
CA ILE A 566 4.24 -11.63 -30.70
C ILE A 566 4.06 -12.52 -29.46
N ARG A 567 5.13 -12.86 -28.73
CA ARG A 567 5.00 -13.64 -27.48
C ARG A 567 4.24 -12.88 -26.39
N LYS A 568 4.46 -11.57 -26.30
CA LYS A 568 3.82 -10.70 -25.29
C LYS A 568 2.46 -10.17 -25.73
N ALA A 569 2.14 -10.25 -27.02
CA ALA A 569 1.00 -9.59 -27.66
C ALA A 569 0.98 -8.05 -27.50
N TYR A 570 2.13 -7.44 -27.19
CA TYR A 570 2.30 -6.01 -27.21
C TYR A 570 3.73 -5.59 -27.57
N THR A 571 3.90 -4.32 -27.93
CA THR A 571 5.21 -3.65 -27.99
C THR A 571 5.17 -2.35 -27.20
N THR A 572 6.30 -1.96 -26.63
CA THR A 572 6.46 -0.67 -25.94
C THR A 572 7.28 0.29 -26.79
N LEU A 573 6.78 1.50 -27.01
CA LEU A 573 7.44 2.56 -27.75
C LEU A 573 7.73 3.74 -26.83
N HIS A 574 8.99 4.16 -26.75
CA HIS A 574 9.37 5.39 -26.05
C HIS A 574 9.57 6.48 -27.09
N LEU A 575 8.80 7.56 -27.00
CA LEU A 575 8.78 8.63 -27.99
C LEU A 575 9.49 9.88 -27.46
N ASN A 576 10.42 10.41 -28.24
CA ASN A 576 11.05 11.71 -28.01
C ASN A 576 11.48 12.35 -29.35
N PHE A 577 11.93 13.60 -29.34
CA PHE A 577 12.33 14.29 -30.58
C PHE A 577 13.58 13.72 -31.26
N ASP A 578 14.39 12.93 -30.56
CA ASP A 578 15.57 12.32 -31.12
C ASP A 578 15.24 11.06 -31.94
N ASN A 579 14.18 10.33 -31.58
CA ASN A 579 13.78 9.10 -32.27
C ASN A 579 12.55 9.23 -33.17
N ILE A 580 11.80 10.33 -33.06
CA ILE A 580 10.71 10.66 -33.98
C ILE A 580 11.28 11.36 -35.21
N ALA A 581 11.07 10.76 -36.39
CA ALA A 581 11.46 11.35 -37.66
C ALA A 581 10.50 12.50 -38.03
N PRO A 582 10.98 13.75 -38.22
CA PRO A 582 10.13 14.87 -38.62
C PRO A 582 9.51 14.63 -39.99
N MET A 583 8.23 14.98 -40.13
CA MET A 583 7.54 14.85 -41.42
C MET A 583 7.75 16.06 -42.34
N TYR A 584 8.17 17.19 -41.78
CA TYR A 584 8.41 18.42 -42.52
C TYR A 584 9.73 19.04 -42.11
N THR A 585 10.44 19.59 -43.08
CA THR A 585 11.52 20.53 -42.82
C THR A 585 10.91 21.85 -42.38
N GLN A 586 11.35 22.41 -41.26
CA GLN A 586 10.84 23.69 -40.75
C GLN A 586 11.86 24.42 -39.89
N LEU A 587 11.77 25.75 -39.90
CA LEU A 587 12.49 26.61 -38.97
C LEU A 587 11.59 26.85 -37.75
N LEU A 588 12.15 26.83 -36.55
CA LEU A 588 11.42 27.08 -35.30
C LEU A 588 11.87 28.40 -34.68
N GLN A 589 11.06 28.91 -33.74
CA GLN A 589 11.33 30.19 -33.10
C GLN A 589 12.61 30.09 -32.25
N ASN A 590 13.54 31.02 -32.45
CA ASN A 590 14.75 31.12 -31.65
C ASN A 590 14.43 31.34 -30.17
N TYR A 591 15.27 30.81 -29.29
CA TYR A 591 15.15 30.98 -27.85
C TYR A 591 16.51 31.34 -27.22
N PRO A 592 16.55 32.27 -26.26
CA PRO A 592 15.46 33.17 -25.90
C PRO A 592 15.08 34.12 -27.08
N ASN A 593 13.86 34.68 -27.05
CA ASN A 593 13.45 35.76 -27.95
C ASN A 593 12.45 36.68 -27.22
N PRO A 594 12.82 37.92 -26.85
CA PRO A 594 14.08 38.59 -27.18
C PRO A 594 15.32 37.96 -26.51
N PHE A 595 16.52 38.19 -27.06
CA PHE A 595 17.77 37.64 -26.53
C PHE A 595 18.85 38.70 -26.30
N ASN A 596 19.85 38.39 -25.45
CA ASN A 596 21.01 39.23 -25.16
C ASN A 596 22.22 38.41 -24.65
N PRO A 597 23.40 38.41 -25.31
CA PRO A 597 23.63 38.67 -26.72
C PRO A 597 23.48 37.41 -27.58
N GLU A 598 23.17 36.25 -27.00
CA GLU A 598 23.15 34.97 -27.71
C GLU A 598 21.78 34.28 -27.76
N THR A 599 21.56 33.48 -28.79
CA THR A 599 20.32 32.73 -29.01
C THR A 599 20.58 31.41 -29.74
N TRP A 600 19.68 30.46 -29.55
CA TRP A 600 19.63 29.19 -30.27
C TRP A 600 18.45 29.21 -31.24
N ILE A 601 18.70 28.74 -32.46
CA ILE A 601 17.76 28.73 -33.57
C ILE A 601 17.43 27.25 -33.87
N PRO A 602 16.35 26.73 -33.29
CA PRO A 602 15.94 25.34 -33.53
C PRO A 602 15.37 25.15 -34.93
N TYR A 603 15.55 23.96 -35.49
CA TYR A 603 15.00 23.56 -36.79
C TYR A 603 14.77 22.05 -36.85
N GLN A 604 14.01 21.60 -37.84
CA GLN A 604 13.78 20.19 -38.13
C GLN A 604 14.04 19.94 -39.62
N LEU A 605 14.53 18.74 -39.94
CA LEU A 605 14.80 18.29 -41.30
C LEU A 605 14.03 16.99 -41.57
N ALA A 606 13.20 16.97 -42.61
CA ALA A 606 12.50 15.75 -43.05
C ALA A 606 13.39 14.80 -43.85
N SER A 607 14.52 15.29 -44.36
CA SER A 607 15.52 14.55 -45.13
C SER A 607 16.90 15.16 -44.89
N ASP A 608 17.95 14.39 -45.16
CA ASP A 608 19.33 14.90 -45.12
C ASP A 608 19.48 16.16 -45.98
N ALA A 609 20.15 17.18 -45.45
CA ALA A 609 20.29 18.47 -46.13
C ALA A 609 21.59 19.18 -45.78
N ASP A 610 22.10 19.98 -46.72
CA ASP A 610 23.14 20.96 -46.42
C ASP A 610 22.48 22.22 -45.84
N VAL A 611 22.81 22.54 -44.58
CA VAL A 611 22.09 23.55 -43.80
C VAL A 611 22.93 24.82 -43.63
N SER A 612 22.29 25.97 -43.83
CA SER A 612 22.81 27.26 -43.39
C SER A 612 21.72 28.16 -42.82
N ILE A 613 22.08 28.94 -41.80
CA ILE A 613 21.24 30.02 -41.28
C ILE A 613 21.79 31.34 -41.78
N ILE A 614 20.96 32.19 -42.36
CA ILE A 614 21.37 33.53 -42.81
C ILE A 614 20.52 34.57 -42.12
N ILE A 615 21.19 35.58 -41.57
CA ILE A 615 20.60 36.63 -40.76
C ILE A 615 20.57 37.92 -41.57
N TYR A 616 19.44 38.61 -41.53
CA TYR A 616 19.16 39.84 -42.24
C TYR A 616 18.68 40.92 -41.28
N ASN A 617 18.98 42.18 -41.60
CA ASN A 617 18.34 43.33 -40.96
C ASN A 617 16.98 43.64 -41.63
N PRO A 618 16.18 44.58 -41.09
CA PRO A 618 14.88 44.94 -41.67
C PRO A 618 14.95 45.55 -43.07
N SER A 619 16.11 46.04 -43.50
CA SER A 619 16.35 46.54 -44.86
C SER A 619 16.68 45.42 -45.86
N GLY A 620 16.72 44.15 -45.42
CA GLY A 620 17.07 43.00 -46.26
C GLY A 620 18.57 42.83 -46.49
N GLU A 621 19.42 43.57 -45.79
CA GLU A 621 20.86 43.40 -45.86
C GLU A 621 21.30 42.18 -45.06
N ARG A 622 22.14 41.34 -45.66
CA ARG A 622 22.70 40.14 -45.04
C ARG A 622 23.75 40.53 -43.99
N ILE A 623 23.44 40.22 -42.73
CA ILE A 623 24.26 40.51 -41.56
C ILE A 623 25.29 39.39 -41.32
N ARG A 624 24.88 38.13 -41.40
CA ARG A 624 25.75 36.96 -41.18
C ARG A 624 25.19 35.72 -41.84
N THR A 625 26.09 34.84 -42.29
CA THR A 625 25.77 33.46 -42.65
C THR A 625 26.45 32.54 -41.63
N ILE A 626 25.70 31.57 -41.12
CA ILE A 626 26.15 30.52 -40.22
C ILE A 626 26.07 29.21 -41.01
N PRO A 627 27.19 28.75 -41.61
CA PRO A 627 27.22 27.49 -42.34
C PRO A 627 27.26 26.33 -41.35
N ILE A 628 26.20 25.52 -41.33
CA ILE A 628 26.12 24.33 -40.47
C ILE A 628 26.67 23.11 -41.20
N GLY A 629 26.44 23.02 -42.51
CA GLY A 629 26.92 21.93 -43.35
C GLY A 629 25.89 20.80 -43.47
N GLY A 630 26.35 19.63 -43.96
CA GLY A 630 25.51 18.44 -44.10
C GLY A 630 24.98 17.93 -42.76
N GLN A 631 23.66 17.91 -42.63
CA GLN A 631 22.94 17.41 -41.47
C GLN A 631 22.00 16.27 -41.89
N ALA A 632 21.90 15.24 -41.07
CA ALA A 632 20.96 14.15 -41.29
C ALA A 632 19.52 14.60 -40.98
N ALA A 633 18.53 13.90 -41.54
CA ALA A 633 17.13 14.05 -41.14
C ALA A 633 16.98 13.92 -39.62
N GLY A 634 16.15 14.78 -39.01
CA GLY A 634 15.97 14.78 -37.55
C GLY A 634 15.63 16.14 -36.96
N SER A 635 15.43 16.16 -35.64
CA SER A 635 15.11 17.37 -34.88
C SER A 635 16.36 17.98 -34.22
N TYR A 636 16.50 19.30 -34.32
CA TYR A 636 17.64 20.06 -33.77
C TYR A 636 17.13 21.12 -32.80
N LEU A 637 16.51 20.68 -31.70
CA LEU A 637 15.75 21.55 -30.79
C LEU A 637 16.55 22.04 -29.58
N THR A 638 17.47 21.22 -29.06
CA THR A 638 18.23 21.51 -27.84
C THR A 638 19.45 22.40 -28.12
N LYS A 639 19.98 23.07 -27.09
CA LYS A 639 21.14 23.98 -27.22
C LYS A 639 22.37 23.34 -27.87
N GLY A 640 22.56 22.03 -27.67
CA GLY A 640 23.68 21.28 -28.24
C GLY A 640 23.52 20.94 -29.73
N ARG A 641 22.30 21.04 -30.29
CA ARG A 641 21.98 20.67 -31.69
C ARG A 641 21.48 21.86 -32.53
N ALA A 642 20.80 22.81 -31.90
CA ALA A 642 20.27 24.00 -32.56
C ALA A 642 21.39 24.91 -33.08
N ALA A 643 21.08 25.72 -34.10
CA ALA A 643 22.05 26.67 -34.64
C ALA A 643 22.30 27.80 -33.65
N TYR A 644 23.55 28.19 -33.45
CA TYR A 644 23.94 29.19 -32.46
C TYR A 644 24.26 30.54 -33.12
N TRP A 645 23.75 31.63 -32.54
CA TRP A 645 24.16 32.98 -32.89
C TRP A 645 24.50 33.81 -31.65
N ASP A 646 25.66 34.45 -31.68
CA ASP A 646 26.25 35.28 -30.61
C ASP A 646 25.95 36.78 -30.77
N GLY A 647 25.01 37.15 -31.65
CA GLY A 647 24.66 38.54 -31.91
C GLY A 647 25.70 39.32 -32.72
N ARG A 648 26.67 38.67 -33.37
CA ARG A 648 27.70 39.33 -34.19
C ARG A 648 27.42 39.25 -35.70
N ASN A 649 27.84 40.29 -36.43
CA ASN A 649 27.83 40.32 -37.89
C ASN A 649 29.00 39.50 -38.50
N GLY A 650 29.08 39.42 -39.83
CA GLY A 650 30.15 38.72 -40.55
C GLY A 650 31.58 39.27 -40.35
N ARG A 651 31.75 40.43 -39.69
CA ARG A 651 33.04 41.02 -39.30
C ARG A 651 33.39 40.76 -37.83
N GLY A 652 32.53 40.07 -37.08
CA GLY A 652 32.71 39.80 -35.66
C GLY A 652 32.26 40.94 -34.74
N GLU A 653 31.61 41.97 -35.26
CA GLU A 653 31.11 43.11 -34.48
C GLU A 653 29.69 42.83 -33.96
N LEU A 654 29.39 43.27 -32.73
CA LEU A 654 28.04 43.16 -32.17
C LEU A 654 27.04 44.02 -32.96
N VAL A 655 25.89 43.42 -33.30
CA VAL A 655 24.82 44.14 -33.99
C VAL A 655 24.07 45.09 -33.03
N SER A 656 23.31 46.05 -33.56
CA SER A 656 22.48 46.94 -32.74
C SER A 656 21.23 46.22 -32.22
N SER A 657 20.70 46.64 -31.06
CA SER A 657 19.37 46.19 -30.60
C SER A 657 18.32 46.45 -31.67
N GLY A 658 17.37 45.53 -31.84
CA GLY A 658 16.31 45.68 -32.83
C GLY A 658 15.80 44.37 -33.41
N LEU A 659 14.94 44.51 -34.42
CA LEU A 659 14.35 43.41 -35.17
C LEU A 659 15.35 42.88 -36.20
N TYR A 660 15.51 41.57 -36.26
CA TYR A 660 16.26 40.87 -37.29
C TYR A 660 15.41 39.73 -37.84
N PHE A 661 15.76 39.28 -39.04
CA PHE A 661 15.18 38.09 -39.67
C PHE A 661 16.27 37.05 -39.81
N TYR A 662 15.93 35.78 -39.60
CA TYR A 662 16.80 34.66 -39.88
C TYR A 662 16.04 33.72 -40.79
N HIS A 663 16.73 33.18 -41.78
CA HIS A 663 16.20 32.15 -42.63
C HIS A 663 17.00 30.87 -42.53
N LEU A 664 16.33 29.75 -42.73
CA LEU A 664 16.90 28.43 -42.89
C LEU A 664 17.00 28.15 -44.38
N GLN A 665 18.18 27.79 -44.86
CA GLN A 665 18.37 27.19 -46.16
C GLN A 665 18.75 25.72 -45.94
N ALA A 666 17.95 24.80 -46.45
CA ALA A 666 18.19 23.35 -46.37
C ALA A 666 17.90 22.72 -47.74
N ASN A 667 18.93 22.49 -48.56
CA ASN A 667 18.78 22.18 -49.99
C ASN A 667 17.86 23.22 -50.68
N ASP A 668 16.75 22.78 -51.30
CA ASP A 668 15.75 23.64 -51.96
C ASP A 668 14.73 24.27 -50.98
N PHE A 669 14.72 23.86 -49.71
CA PHE A 669 13.79 24.38 -48.72
C PHE A 669 14.30 25.70 -48.11
N THR A 670 13.40 26.67 -48.00
CA THR A 670 13.65 27.94 -47.29
C THR A 670 12.49 28.30 -46.37
N ASP A 671 12.81 28.73 -45.15
CA ASP A 671 11.83 29.27 -44.20
C ASP A 671 12.44 30.46 -43.44
N VAL A 672 11.60 31.44 -43.05
CA VAL A 672 12.04 32.72 -42.48
C VAL A 672 11.28 32.99 -41.18
N LYS A 673 12.01 33.37 -40.13
CA LYS A 673 11.43 33.88 -38.89
C LYS A 673 12.10 35.17 -38.45
N ARG A 674 11.45 35.85 -37.51
CA ARG A 674 11.94 37.10 -36.91
C ARG A 674 12.46 36.86 -35.50
N MET A 675 13.48 37.61 -35.10
CA MET A 675 14.05 37.63 -33.75
C MET A 675 14.31 39.07 -33.31
N ILE A 676 14.34 39.28 -32.00
CA ILE A 676 14.61 40.57 -31.37
C ILE A 676 15.85 40.43 -30.51
N ILE A 677 16.87 41.24 -30.77
CA ILE A 677 18.04 41.37 -29.90
C ILE A 677 17.88 42.61 -29.02
N LEU A 678 18.04 42.43 -27.72
CA LEU A 678 18.13 43.50 -26.72
C LEU A 678 19.58 43.60 -26.27
N LYS A 679 20.07 44.82 -26.05
CA LYS A 679 21.40 45.04 -25.48
C LYS A 679 21.30 45.20 -23.98
#